data_AF-C0FXD4-F1
#
_entry.id   AF-C0FXD4-F1
#
_cell.length_a   1.000
_cell.length_b   1.000
_cell.length_c   1.000
_cell.angle_alpha   90.00
_cell.angle_beta   90.00
_cell.angle_gamma   90.00
#
_symmetry.space_group_name_H-M   'P 1'
#
loop_
_entity.id
_entity.type
_entity.pdbx_description
1 polymer ?
#
loop_
_entity_poly.entity_id
_entity_poly.type
_entity_poly.pdbx_seq_one_letter_code
_entity_poly.pdbx_strand_id
1 'polypeptide(L)'
;MIRKKRMGKGIAKILSGLLVFGMVAGLVPAVPGGTVHAKAEGESEQNVTAAENPEHKHCVCGTNDLEAGDHTTHSEIEWKGLSDLSKIQGSGYYYLEKDVTIYSAWNCQNDVTLCLNGHSITCNASEDVIVIDYGKTFTLTDCQKTAGKITHGVSKTGRGIFNYCGTFQMYEGTISGNTYMYGGGVNSTWGKFNMYGGTITGNIGSTADYCYNCGGGGVYNNGSEFNMYGGVISGNNSEDCGGGVFCHNGGSFNMFGGKITDNKANTHGGGVYFASTKSFNMKGTVNITKNKVGEIDNNLYLEKDKTVSASGLTSEARIGVTTAIAPTDTSAVPITSDSVSVNCFSSDNSDYETAIDENSKVVLKKKAAATYTIQATVSGGNGTISPSGSVSVNKDKDKEFTITPNKGYVIASLKVDGTEVENPSNTYTFTNVTNNHTIVVSFKAKDVVPPVVEKPKIITQPQPASVKAGETATFTVNATGTDLKYQWQVNKNDNAGFVNIDGATSESYKFNVASAEFNGYQYQCVVSNQSGSDTSDPVTLTVTENSTPEPNPNPTPEATTPTPDPAPATSTPAALTTTTPAAAAPAQVTYDILDGAGSSWTQNTDGSLAIRGSGEISKFREVKVDGVTVDPVNYTVTEGSTIITFKPEYLKSLSAGNYSFELVWTDGTASTNFTVAENTDQSAKSPKTGEDFSMALCTALLMVSCAGLAGMFVRRKKSSLR
;
A
#
# COMPACT_ATOMS: atom_id res chain seq x y z
N MET A 1 57.40 16.44 -1.85
CA MET A 1 56.28 17.27 -1.34
C MET A 1 55.28 16.30 -0.71
N ILE A 2 55.30 15.90 0.57
CA ILE A 2 55.14 16.60 1.86
C ILE A 2 54.08 17.72 1.87
N ARG A 3 52.88 17.42 2.41
CA ARG A 3 52.25 18.01 3.62
C ARG A 3 50.79 17.53 3.74
N LYS A 4 50.48 16.70 4.74
CA LYS A 4 49.90 17.02 6.08
C LYS A 4 48.40 17.35 6.03
N LYS A 5 47.49 16.49 6.53
CA LYS A 5 47.18 16.11 7.94
C LYS A 5 46.27 17.14 8.64
N ARG A 6 45.06 16.71 9.02
CA ARG A 6 44.46 17.08 10.32
C ARG A 6 43.60 15.94 10.86
N MET A 7 43.97 15.51 12.08
CA MET A 7 43.28 14.59 12.97
C MET A 7 42.59 15.40 14.08
N GLY A 8 41.54 14.81 14.67
CA GLY A 8 41.13 14.94 16.08
C GLY A 8 40.07 13.86 16.35
N LYS A 9 40.34 12.70 16.96
CA LYS A 9 40.63 12.31 18.37
C LYS A 9 39.46 12.47 19.36
N GLY A 10 39.13 11.33 20.00
CA GLY A 10 38.38 11.16 21.27
C GLY A 10 37.61 9.82 21.26
N ILE A 11 38.23 8.66 21.46
CA ILE A 11 38.56 7.96 22.74
C ILE A 11 37.34 7.64 23.62
N ALA A 12 36.96 6.35 23.68
CA ALA A 12 36.76 5.60 24.93
C ALA A 12 36.69 4.08 24.65
N LYS A 13 37.73 3.35 25.07
CA LYS A 13 37.69 1.90 25.36
C LYS A 13 37.21 1.75 26.81
N ILE A 14 36.35 0.78 27.11
CA ILE A 14 36.23 0.23 28.47
C ILE A 14 36.35 -1.29 28.40
N LEU A 15 37.26 -1.79 29.23
CA LEU A 15 37.64 -3.17 29.48
C LEU A 15 36.63 -3.89 30.40
N SER A 16 36.74 -5.21 30.41
CA SER A 16 36.24 -6.21 31.38
C SER A 16 35.87 -5.72 32.79
N GLY A 17 34.80 -6.30 33.32
CA GLY A 17 34.46 -6.32 34.74
C GLY A 17 33.60 -7.53 35.08
N LEU A 18 34.25 -8.59 35.54
CA LEU A 18 33.66 -9.71 36.26
C LEU A 18 33.22 -9.21 37.65
N LEU A 19 31.98 -9.47 38.09
CA LEU A 19 31.65 -9.42 39.52
C LEU A 19 30.44 -10.31 39.85
N VAL A 20 30.66 -11.08 40.91
CA VAL A 20 29.81 -12.12 41.51
C VAL A 20 29.34 -11.61 42.88
N PHE A 21 28.16 -12.07 43.29
CA PHE A 21 27.51 -12.05 44.62
C PHE A 21 26.74 -10.80 45.07
N GLY A 22 25.48 -11.07 45.47
CA GLY A 22 24.64 -10.18 46.26
C GLY A 22 23.19 -10.67 46.41
N MET A 23 22.98 -11.87 46.96
CA MET A 23 21.67 -12.24 47.54
C MET A 23 21.39 -11.32 48.74
N VAL A 24 20.25 -10.63 48.75
CA VAL A 24 19.64 -10.11 49.98
C VAL A 24 18.13 -10.33 49.90
N ALA A 25 17.64 -11.10 50.87
CA ALA A 25 16.24 -11.31 51.19
C ALA A 25 15.63 -10.06 51.85
N GLY A 26 14.36 -9.80 51.57
CA GLY A 26 13.53 -8.84 52.29
C GLY A 26 12.06 -9.08 51.98
N LEU A 27 11.43 -10.00 52.71
CA LEU A 27 10.30 -9.77 53.62
C LEU A 27 9.12 -8.98 53.04
N VAL A 28 8.05 -9.74 52.80
CA VAL A 28 6.66 -9.33 52.59
C VAL A 28 6.05 -8.82 53.91
N PRO A 29 5.19 -7.78 53.89
CA PRO A 29 4.14 -7.62 54.89
C PRO A 29 2.79 -8.06 54.31
N ALA A 30 2.20 -9.06 54.95
CA ALA A 30 0.84 -9.52 54.72
C ALA A 30 -0.17 -8.63 55.45
N VAL A 31 -1.29 -8.28 54.80
CA VAL A 31 -2.57 -7.94 55.46
C VAL A 31 -3.73 -8.50 54.60
N PRO A 32 -4.82 -9.00 55.22
CA PRO A 32 -5.59 -10.15 54.74
C PRO A 32 -7.00 -9.80 54.22
N GLY A 33 -7.60 -10.73 53.48
CA GLY A 33 -9.06 -10.79 53.26
C GLY A 33 -9.47 -10.77 51.80
N GLY A 34 -9.46 -11.94 51.16
CA GLY A 34 -10.01 -12.14 49.83
C GLY A 34 -10.04 -13.63 49.50
N THR A 35 -11.16 -14.27 49.78
CA THR A 35 -11.40 -15.69 49.52
C THR A 35 -11.41 -15.93 48.02
N VAL A 36 -10.34 -16.53 47.48
CA VAL A 36 -10.31 -17.11 46.13
C VAL A 36 -10.26 -18.63 46.25
N HIS A 37 -11.23 -19.27 45.61
CA HIS A 37 -11.29 -20.72 45.46
C HIS A 37 -10.13 -21.20 44.59
N ALA A 38 -9.01 -21.57 45.22
CA ALA A 38 -7.97 -22.36 44.58
C ALA A 38 -8.44 -23.82 44.52
N LYS A 39 -8.75 -24.30 43.31
CA LYS A 39 -8.85 -25.73 43.03
C LYS A 39 -7.43 -26.27 42.92
N ALA A 40 -7.06 -27.13 43.87
CA ALA A 40 -5.86 -27.94 43.80
C ALA A 40 -6.09 -29.07 42.79
N GLU A 41 -5.20 -29.15 41.80
CA GLU A 41 -4.97 -30.26 40.85
C GLU A 41 -3.72 -29.80 40.06
N GLY A 42 -2.59 -30.49 40.00
CA GLY A 42 -2.09 -31.64 40.73
C GLY A 42 -0.58 -31.43 40.91
N GLU A 43 -0.02 -32.19 41.84
CA GLU A 43 1.36 -32.12 42.26
C GLU A 43 2.32 -32.15 41.07
N SER A 44 3.28 -31.24 41.10
CA SER A 44 4.52 -31.34 40.36
C SER A 44 5.16 -32.69 40.70
N GLU A 45 4.97 -33.68 39.84
CA GLU A 45 5.98 -34.72 39.71
C GLU A 45 7.26 -34.01 39.30
N GLN A 46 8.16 -33.94 40.27
CA GLN A 46 9.62 -34.02 40.17
C GLN A 46 10.13 -33.70 38.76
N ASN A 47 10.94 -32.65 38.56
CA ASN A 47 12.39 -32.78 38.64
C ASN A 47 12.94 -34.20 38.37
N VAL A 48 12.41 -34.88 37.34
CA VAL A 48 13.12 -35.91 36.61
C VAL A 48 14.15 -35.12 35.81
N THR A 49 15.31 -34.89 36.43
CA THR A 49 16.57 -34.95 35.69
C THR A 49 16.38 -36.06 34.68
N ALA A 50 16.35 -35.71 33.38
CA ALA A 50 16.28 -36.68 32.30
C ALA A 50 17.18 -37.83 32.71
N ALA A 51 16.57 -38.95 33.10
CA ALA A 51 17.32 -40.16 33.31
C ALA A 51 17.97 -40.37 31.95
N GLU A 52 19.29 -40.22 31.92
CA GLU A 52 20.11 -40.53 30.75
C GLU A 52 19.49 -41.77 30.13
N ASN A 53 18.98 -41.67 28.89
CA ASN A 53 18.52 -42.83 28.13
C ASN A 53 19.76 -43.69 27.92
N PRO A 54 20.09 -44.68 28.78
CA PRO A 54 21.44 -45.22 28.86
C PRO A 54 21.75 -46.07 27.61
N GLU A 55 20.70 -46.44 26.87
CA GLU A 55 20.73 -47.28 25.69
C GLU A 55 20.35 -46.52 24.40
N HIS A 56 20.14 -45.19 24.49
CA HIS A 56 19.67 -44.33 23.39
C HIS A 56 18.56 -44.97 22.53
N LYS A 57 17.48 -45.45 23.15
CA LYS A 57 16.36 -46.11 22.45
C LYS A 57 15.26 -45.12 22.10
N HIS A 58 14.87 -45.08 20.83
CA HIS A 58 13.71 -44.34 20.32
C HIS A 58 13.34 -44.81 18.90
N CYS A 59 12.16 -44.40 18.41
CA CYS A 59 11.74 -44.65 17.03
C CYS A 59 12.49 -43.76 16.03
N VAL A 60 12.56 -44.16 14.75
CA VAL A 60 13.18 -43.36 13.69
C VAL A 60 12.52 -41.98 13.51
N CYS A 61 11.25 -41.83 13.88
CA CYS A 61 10.53 -40.55 13.81
C CYS A 61 10.96 -39.54 14.89
N GLY A 62 11.99 -39.82 15.70
CA GLY A 62 12.56 -38.85 16.63
C GLY A 62 11.73 -38.71 17.90
N THR A 63 11.09 -37.56 18.12
CA THR A 63 10.31 -37.25 19.34
C THR A 63 8.97 -37.97 19.43
N ASN A 64 8.62 -38.79 18.43
CA ASN A 64 7.35 -39.52 18.29
C ASN A 64 6.09 -38.66 18.06
N ASP A 65 6.25 -37.40 17.65
CA ASP A 65 5.13 -36.47 17.41
C ASP A 65 4.74 -36.34 15.92
N LEU A 66 5.37 -37.11 15.03
CA LEU A 66 5.09 -37.04 13.60
C LEU A 66 3.86 -37.90 13.27
N GLU A 67 2.75 -37.26 12.91
CA GLU A 67 1.56 -37.93 12.33
C GLU A 67 1.60 -37.93 10.79
N ALA A 68 2.64 -37.36 10.17
CA ALA A 68 2.68 -37.06 8.75
C ALA A 68 3.19 -38.24 7.88
N GLY A 69 2.41 -38.59 6.85
CA GLY A 69 2.83 -39.50 5.76
C GLY A 69 2.39 -40.96 5.92
N ASP A 70 3.14 -41.86 5.26
CA ASP A 70 2.92 -43.31 5.19
C ASP A 70 3.82 -44.12 6.14
N HIS A 71 4.51 -43.45 7.06
CA HIS A 71 5.32 -44.12 8.07
C HIS A 71 4.39 -44.81 9.08
N THR A 72 4.42 -46.14 9.10
CA THR A 72 3.40 -46.96 9.79
C THR A 72 3.96 -47.77 10.95
N THR A 73 5.26 -47.63 11.26
CA THR A 73 5.94 -48.47 12.25
C THR A 73 6.64 -47.63 13.32
N HIS A 74 6.02 -47.56 14.50
CA HIS A 74 6.60 -46.95 15.72
C HIS A 74 7.27 -48.02 16.59
N SER A 75 8.25 -48.74 16.04
CA SER A 75 9.07 -49.66 16.84
C SER A 75 10.24 -48.91 17.47
N GLU A 76 10.53 -49.20 18.75
CA GLU A 76 11.78 -48.78 19.37
C GLU A 76 12.97 -49.43 18.66
N ILE A 77 13.98 -48.63 18.36
CA ILE A 77 15.22 -49.06 17.71
C ILE A 77 16.37 -48.91 18.71
N GLU A 78 17.32 -49.83 18.65
CA GLU A 78 18.59 -49.75 19.37
C GLU A 78 19.63 -49.03 18.51
N TRP A 79 20.24 -47.97 19.04
CA TRP A 79 21.12 -47.08 18.29
C TRP A 79 22.58 -47.23 18.73
N LYS A 80 23.51 -47.15 17.77
CA LYS A 80 24.96 -47.24 18.04
C LYS A 80 25.57 -45.85 18.22
N GLY A 81 26.26 -45.64 19.33
CA GLY A 81 26.94 -44.36 19.61
C GLY A 81 28.08 -44.07 18.63
N LEU A 82 28.13 -42.82 18.16
CA LEU A 82 29.15 -42.31 17.27
C LEU A 82 29.80 -41.05 17.83
N SER A 83 31.10 -41.15 18.07
CA SER A 83 31.94 -39.98 18.36
C SER A 83 32.47 -39.29 17.09
N ASP A 84 32.39 -39.97 15.93
CA ASP A 84 32.93 -39.56 14.62
C ASP A 84 32.26 -40.38 13.50
N LEU A 85 32.01 -39.76 12.34
CA LEU A 85 31.33 -40.41 11.21
C LEU A 85 32.16 -41.51 10.52
N SER A 86 33.49 -41.48 10.62
CA SER A 86 34.39 -42.52 10.08
C SER A 86 34.20 -43.89 10.76
N LYS A 87 33.55 -43.92 11.92
CA LYS A 87 33.22 -45.17 12.65
C LYS A 87 32.02 -45.92 12.05
N ILE A 88 31.33 -45.35 11.08
CA ILE A 88 30.24 -46.03 10.37
C ILE A 88 30.86 -47.02 9.37
N GLN A 89 30.78 -48.32 9.69
CA GLN A 89 31.40 -49.40 8.90
C GLN A 89 30.39 -50.22 8.09
N GLY A 90 29.09 -49.91 8.19
CA GLY A 90 28.03 -50.67 7.52
C GLY A 90 26.65 -50.07 7.75
N SER A 91 25.64 -50.69 7.17
CA SER A 91 24.25 -50.27 7.34
C SER A 91 23.80 -50.37 8.81
N GLY A 92 22.92 -49.48 9.25
CA GLY A 92 22.35 -49.52 10.59
C GLY A 92 21.93 -48.17 11.17
N TYR A 93 21.63 -48.20 12.46
CA TYR A 93 21.14 -47.08 13.25
C TYR A 93 22.23 -46.54 14.15
N TYR A 94 22.47 -45.24 14.07
CA TYR A 94 23.55 -44.58 14.77
C TYR A 94 23.11 -43.24 15.36
N TYR A 95 23.70 -42.84 16.48
CA TYR A 95 23.44 -41.53 17.09
C TYR A 95 24.75 -40.80 17.42
N LEU A 96 24.75 -39.48 17.37
CA LEU A 96 25.91 -38.69 17.77
C LEU A 96 26.02 -38.60 19.29
N GLU A 97 27.22 -38.82 19.81
CA GLU A 97 27.55 -38.63 21.23
C GLU A 97 28.00 -37.20 21.55
N LYS A 98 28.33 -36.42 20.51
CA LYS A 98 28.85 -35.06 20.58
C LYS A 98 28.80 -34.41 19.20
N ASP A 99 29.04 -33.10 19.16
CA ASP A 99 29.29 -32.39 17.91
C ASP A 99 30.50 -32.97 17.17
N VAL A 100 30.35 -33.14 15.86
CA VAL A 100 31.37 -33.69 14.95
C VAL A 100 31.80 -32.61 13.97
N THR A 101 33.12 -32.42 13.84
CA THR A 101 33.70 -31.60 12.78
C THR A 101 34.39 -32.51 11.78
N ILE A 102 34.00 -32.43 10.51
CA ILE A 102 34.62 -33.15 9.40
C ILE A 102 35.47 -32.20 8.55
N TYR A 103 36.49 -32.73 7.91
CA TYR A 103 37.46 -31.95 7.09
C TYR A 103 37.43 -32.35 5.61
N SER A 104 36.44 -33.14 5.23
CA SER A 104 36.10 -33.56 3.88
C SER A 104 34.67 -34.07 3.90
N ALA A 105 34.03 -34.20 2.74
CA ALA A 105 32.70 -34.78 2.62
C ALA A 105 32.61 -36.17 3.25
N TRP A 106 31.54 -36.45 3.99
CA TRP A 106 31.22 -37.81 4.44
C TRP A 106 30.36 -38.51 3.38
N ASN A 107 30.88 -39.59 2.81
CA ASN A 107 30.18 -40.37 1.78
C ASN A 107 29.41 -41.52 2.44
N CYS A 108 28.09 -41.52 2.28
CA CYS A 108 27.18 -42.55 2.77
C CYS A 108 27.18 -43.74 1.80
N GLN A 109 28.09 -44.70 2.04
CA GLN A 109 28.29 -45.87 1.17
C GLN A 109 27.37 -47.06 1.52
N ASN A 110 26.62 -46.95 2.62
CA ASN A 110 25.72 -47.97 3.16
C ASN A 110 24.35 -47.36 3.47
N ASP A 111 23.37 -48.19 3.82
CA ASP A 111 22.06 -47.69 4.26
C ASP A 111 22.15 -47.27 5.72
N VAL A 112 22.23 -45.97 5.96
CA VAL A 112 22.52 -45.39 7.28
C VAL A 112 21.33 -44.58 7.78
N THR A 113 20.93 -44.84 9.02
CA THR A 113 20.01 -44.01 9.77
C THR A 113 20.79 -43.32 10.89
N LEU A 114 20.81 -41.99 10.89
CA LEU A 114 21.56 -41.16 11.82
C LEU A 114 20.62 -40.28 12.63
N CYS A 115 20.68 -40.42 13.95
CA CYS A 115 20.11 -39.49 14.92
C CYS A 115 21.16 -38.45 15.29
N LEU A 116 20.86 -37.17 15.08
CA LEU A 116 21.74 -36.08 15.51
C LEU A 116 21.83 -35.98 17.02
N ASN A 117 20.81 -36.43 17.77
CA ASN A 117 20.77 -36.38 19.23
C ASN A 117 21.12 -34.97 19.76
N GLY A 118 20.57 -33.92 19.13
CA GLY A 118 20.85 -32.53 19.46
C GLY A 118 22.25 -32.02 19.08
N HIS A 119 23.09 -32.84 18.44
CA HIS A 119 24.46 -32.50 18.06
C HIS A 119 24.61 -32.10 16.59
N SER A 120 25.64 -31.32 16.33
CA SER A 120 25.92 -30.78 15.00
C SER A 120 27.00 -31.55 14.25
N ILE A 121 26.83 -31.68 12.94
CA ILE A 121 27.89 -32.06 12.00
C ILE A 121 28.31 -30.79 11.26
N THR A 122 29.56 -30.37 11.45
CA THR A 122 30.14 -29.18 10.82
C THR A 122 31.23 -29.56 9.83
N CYS A 123 31.06 -29.25 8.54
CA CYS A 123 32.11 -29.41 7.55
C CYS A 123 33.06 -28.20 7.57
N ASN A 124 34.33 -28.41 7.90
CA ASN A 124 35.37 -27.39 7.86
C ASN A 124 36.21 -27.43 6.56
N ALA A 125 35.62 -27.94 5.49
CA ALA A 125 36.13 -27.91 4.12
C ALA A 125 35.10 -27.26 3.19
N SER A 126 35.52 -26.81 2.01
CA SER A 126 34.60 -26.32 0.98
C SER A 126 34.15 -27.49 0.09
N GLU A 127 33.48 -28.46 0.71
CA GLU A 127 32.96 -29.70 0.12
C GLU A 127 31.57 -29.97 0.72
N ASP A 128 30.74 -30.77 0.06
CA ASP A 128 29.42 -31.14 0.60
C ASP A 128 29.55 -31.80 1.99
N VAL A 129 28.65 -31.55 2.94
CA VAL A 129 28.77 -32.14 4.29
C VAL A 129 28.54 -33.66 4.23
N ILE A 130 27.43 -34.05 3.60
CA ILE A 130 27.07 -35.46 3.37
C ILE A 130 26.78 -35.68 1.89
N VAL A 131 27.39 -36.72 1.33
CA VAL A 131 27.12 -37.21 -0.02
C VAL A 131 26.49 -38.59 0.08
N ILE A 132 25.35 -38.81 -0.56
CA ILE A 132 24.67 -40.11 -0.60
C ILE A 132 25.02 -40.79 -1.91
N ASP A 133 25.67 -41.94 -1.82
CA ASP A 133 26.12 -42.71 -2.98
C ASP A 133 24.92 -43.33 -3.73
N TYR A 134 25.19 -43.67 -5.00
CA TYR A 134 24.22 -44.30 -5.89
C TYR A 134 23.52 -45.50 -5.23
N GLY A 135 22.19 -45.46 -5.21
CA GLY A 135 21.35 -46.54 -4.68
C GLY A 135 21.41 -46.72 -3.16
N LYS A 136 22.02 -45.79 -2.42
CA LYS A 136 22.09 -45.84 -0.95
C LYS A 136 21.01 -45.00 -0.31
N THR A 137 20.62 -45.38 0.90
CA THR A 137 19.66 -44.66 1.71
C THR A 137 20.35 -43.98 2.89
N PHE A 138 20.16 -42.67 3.01
CA PHE A 138 20.49 -41.93 4.23
C PHE A 138 19.21 -41.43 4.88
N THR A 139 19.04 -41.75 6.16
CA THR A 139 17.91 -41.29 6.97
C THR A 139 18.43 -40.40 8.08
N LEU A 140 17.92 -39.18 8.14
CA LEU A 140 18.22 -38.20 9.17
C LEU A 140 17.04 -38.09 10.15
N THR A 141 17.37 -38.08 11.44
CA THR A 141 16.42 -37.77 12.50
C THR A 141 17.12 -37.03 13.64
N ASP A 142 16.33 -36.49 14.55
CA ASP A 142 16.79 -35.94 15.81
C ASP A 142 15.75 -36.23 16.90
N CYS A 143 16.18 -36.83 18.00
CA CYS A 143 15.32 -37.15 19.12
C CYS A 143 15.30 -36.06 20.20
N GLN A 144 16.09 -34.99 20.05
CA GLN A 144 16.18 -33.91 21.02
C GLN A 144 15.33 -32.70 20.63
N LYS A 145 14.71 -32.06 21.63
CA LYS A 145 13.94 -30.81 21.45
C LYS A 145 14.80 -29.67 20.89
N THR A 146 16.06 -29.60 21.31
CA THR A 146 17.04 -28.70 20.71
C THR A 146 17.70 -29.44 19.57
N ALA A 147 17.21 -29.23 18.35
CA ALA A 147 17.70 -29.94 17.19
C ALA A 147 19.17 -29.59 16.89
N GLY A 148 19.96 -30.63 16.67
CA GLY A 148 21.25 -30.60 16.03
C GLY A 148 21.13 -30.16 14.58
N LYS A 149 22.30 -29.88 13.97
CA LYS A 149 22.35 -29.36 12.60
C LYS A 149 23.45 -29.93 11.73
N ILE A 150 23.17 -30.03 10.44
CA ILE A 150 24.15 -30.28 9.38
C ILE A 150 24.50 -28.93 8.74
N THR A 151 25.76 -28.54 8.85
CA THR A 151 26.20 -27.17 8.53
C THR A 151 27.66 -27.09 8.06
N HIS A 152 28.03 -25.92 7.53
CA HIS A 152 29.40 -25.57 7.20
C HIS A 152 30.06 -24.70 8.27
N GLY A 153 31.37 -24.83 8.40
CA GLY A 153 32.20 -23.92 9.17
C GLY A 153 32.23 -22.52 8.55
N VAL A 154 32.69 -21.54 9.35
CA VAL A 154 32.80 -20.15 8.90
C VAL A 154 33.65 -20.06 7.62
N SER A 155 33.13 -19.32 6.63
CA SER A 155 33.77 -19.12 5.32
C SER A 155 33.98 -20.40 4.50
N LYS A 156 33.24 -21.48 4.79
CA LYS A 156 33.21 -22.70 3.99
C LYS A 156 31.91 -22.77 3.17
N THR A 157 31.99 -23.45 2.04
CA THR A 157 30.90 -23.50 1.05
C THR A 157 30.79 -24.91 0.51
N GLY A 158 29.57 -25.37 0.30
CA GLY A 158 29.22 -26.72 -0.07
C GLY A 158 27.75 -26.93 0.25
N ARG A 159 27.20 -28.05 -0.22
CA ARG A 159 25.82 -28.42 0.08
C ARG A 159 25.75 -29.04 1.47
N GLY A 160 24.63 -28.87 2.15
CA GLY A 160 24.36 -29.62 3.37
C GLY A 160 24.27 -31.12 3.06
N ILE A 161 23.40 -31.49 2.13
CA ILE A 161 23.22 -32.87 1.66
C ILE A 161 23.30 -32.88 0.12
N PHE A 162 24.11 -33.76 -0.43
CA PHE A 162 24.06 -34.10 -1.86
C PHE A 162 23.56 -35.54 -2.04
N ASN A 163 22.31 -35.67 -2.50
CA ASN A 163 21.71 -36.95 -2.86
C ASN A 163 21.87 -37.21 -4.36
N TYR A 164 22.75 -38.15 -4.72
CA TYR A 164 23.03 -38.48 -6.11
C TYR A 164 22.55 -39.89 -6.45
N CYS A 165 21.38 -40.00 -7.08
CA CYS A 165 20.74 -41.27 -7.40
C CYS A 165 20.50 -42.19 -6.18
N GLY A 166 20.45 -41.62 -4.98
CA GLY A 166 20.14 -42.32 -3.72
C GLY A 166 18.75 -41.96 -3.19
N THR A 167 18.48 -42.37 -1.95
CA THR A 167 17.28 -41.99 -1.20
C THR A 167 17.68 -41.23 0.06
N PHE A 168 17.22 -39.98 0.16
CA PHE A 168 17.31 -39.20 1.39
C PHE A 168 15.96 -39.21 2.11
N GLN A 169 15.96 -39.51 3.40
CA GLN A 169 14.79 -39.45 4.27
C GLN A 169 15.09 -38.51 5.43
N MET A 170 14.22 -37.54 5.70
CA MET A 170 14.36 -36.59 6.79
C MET A 170 13.12 -36.62 7.67
N TYR A 171 13.27 -37.15 8.88
CA TYR A 171 12.21 -37.16 9.89
C TYR A 171 12.31 -35.92 10.77
N GLU A 172 13.49 -35.65 11.31
CA GLU A 172 13.74 -34.50 12.18
C GLU A 172 15.17 -33.98 11.98
N GLY A 173 15.51 -32.90 12.70
CA GLY A 173 16.82 -32.25 12.64
C GLY A 173 16.84 -31.00 11.75
N THR A 174 17.98 -30.31 11.73
CA THR A 174 18.14 -29.05 10.99
C THR A 174 19.23 -29.12 9.92
N ILE A 175 18.96 -28.63 8.71
CA ILE A 175 19.98 -28.39 7.67
C ILE A 175 20.10 -26.89 7.47
N SER A 176 21.24 -26.30 7.84
CA SER A 176 21.38 -24.85 7.85
C SER A 176 22.78 -24.31 7.62
N GLY A 177 22.88 -23.06 7.16
CA GLY A 177 24.15 -22.36 6.99
C GLY A 177 25.03 -22.92 5.88
N ASN A 178 24.44 -23.59 4.89
CA ASN A 178 25.15 -24.17 3.76
C ASN A 178 24.99 -23.27 2.53
N THR A 179 26.02 -23.19 1.69
CA THR A 179 26.03 -22.29 0.52
C THR A 179 26.64 -22.99 -0.68
N TYR A 180 25.85 -23.17 -1.73
CA TYR A 180 26.33 -23.75 -2.99
C TYR A 180 25.41 -23.39 -4.15
N MET A 181 25.91 -23.47 -5.38
CA MET A 181 25.20 -22.95 -6.55
C MET A 181 24.02 -23.83 -7.05
N TYR A 182 24.07 -25.13 -6.75
CA TYR A 182 23.00 -26.08 -7.03
C TYR A 182 22.34 -26.51 -5.71
N GLY A 183 21.78 -25.51 -5.04
CA GLY A 183 21.15 -25.60 -3.74
C GLY A 183 22.08 -25.68 -2.55
N GLY A 184 21.93 -24.74 -1.61
CA GLY A 184 22.75 -24.68 -0.40
C GLY A 184 22.40 -25.81 0.57
N GLY A 185 21.11 -26.02 0.85
CA GLY A 185 20.66 -27.02 1.81
C GLY A 185 20.77 -28.44 1.28
N VAL A 186 19.78 -28.88 0.52
CA VAL A 186 19.69 -30.24 -0.04
C VAL A 186 19.70 -30.16 -1.56
N ASN A 187 20.64 -30.84 -2.20
CA ASN A 187 20.56 -31.13 -3.63
C ASN A 187 20.15 -32.58 -3.81
N SER A 188 19.01 -32.81 -4.45
CA SER A 188 18.61 -34.15 -4.90
C SER A 188 18.66 -34.20 -6.42
N THR A 189 19.56 -35.04 -6.93
CA THR A 189 19.76 -35.24 -8.36
C THR A 189 19.51 -36.70 -8.74
N TRP A 190 18.49 -36.94 -9.59
CA TRP A 190 18.01 -38.26 -10.04
C TRP A 190 17.75 -39.30 -8.95
N GLY A 191 17.50 -38.85 -7.72
CA GLY A 191 17.22 -39.69 -6.56
C GLY A 191 15.79 -39.54 -6.06
N LYS A 192 15.62 -39.86 -4.78
CA LYS A 192 14.38 -39.62 -4.03
C LYS A 192 14.68 -38.87 -2.74
N PHE A 193 13.90 -37.85 -2.42
CA PHE A 193 13.96 -37.16 -1.14
C PHE A 193 12.59 -37.20 -0.49
N ASN A 194 12.47 -37.76 0.71
CA ASN A 194 11.26 -37.74 1.52
C ASN A 194 11.51 -36.88 2.77
N MET A 195 10.74 -35.83 2.97
CA MET A 195 10.76 -34.96 4.15
C MET A 195 9.47 -35.15 4.94
N TYR A 196 9.56 -35.82 6.08
CA TYR A 196 8.45 -36.06 7.00
C TYR A 196 8.34 -34.97 8.06
N GLY A 197 9.47 -34.38 8.46
CA GLY A 197 9.55 -33.31 9.46
C GLY A 197 10.89 -32.57 9.38
N GLY A 198 11.33 -31.99 10.50
CA GLY A 198 12.56 -31.21 10.60
C GLY A 198 12.53 -29.86 9.86
N THR A 199 13.68 -29.18 9.85
CA THR A 199 13.82 -27.82 9.31
C THR A 199 14.98 -27.68 8.32
N ILE A 200 14.73 -27.05 7.17
CA ILE A 200 15.77 -26.62 6.22
C ILE A 200 15.77 -25.09 6.20
N THR A 201 16.82 -24.45 6.71
CA THR A 201 16.83 -23.00 6.94
C THR A 201 18.17 -22.30 6.79
N GLY A 202 18.16 -21.03 6.39
CA GLY A 202 19.38 -20.20 6.34
C GLY A 202 20.42 -20.72 5.36
N ASN A 203 20.00 -21.45 4.33
CA ASN A 203 20.88 -21.93 3.27
C ASN A 203 20.83 -21.00 2.05
N ILE A 204 21.92 -20.94 1.30
CA ILE A 204 22.09 -20.03 0.18
C ILE A 204 22.37 -20.82 -1.10
N GLY A 205 21.48 -20.67 -2.09
CA GLY A 205 21.67 -21.11 -3.47
C GLY A 205 22.44 -20.04 -4.22
N SER A 206 23.76 -20.10 -4.25
CA SER A 206 24.57 -19.02 -4.84
C SER A 206 24.56 -19.07 -6.38
N THR A 207 25.10 -18.04 -7.01
CA THR A 207 25.37 -18.02 -8.46
C THR A 207 26.88 -17.94 -8.70
N ALA A 208 27.31 -18.33 -9.90
CA ALA A 208 28.68 -18.23 -10.39
C ALA A 208 28.64 -17.82 -11.88
N ASP A 209 29.76 -17.33 -12.42
CA ASP A 209 29.82 -16.74 -13.78
C ASP A 209 29.32 -17.66 -14.93
N TYR A 210 29.18 -18.97 -14.68
CA TYR A 210 28.72 -19.97 -15.67
C TYR A 210 27.57 -20.85 -15.15
N CYS A 211 26.81 -20.34 -14.20
CA CYS A 211 25.75 -21.09 -13.55
C CYS A 211 24.49 -21.15 -14.43
N TYR A 212 24.11 -22.34 -14.90
CA TYR A 212 22.86 -22.56 -15.63
C TYR A 212 21.90 -23.37 -14.77
N ASN A 213 20.64 -22.95 -14.71
CA ASN A 213 19.59 -23.55 -13.86
C ASN A 213 20.02 -23.62 -12.39
N CYS A 214 20.55 -22.53 -11.87
CA CYS A 214 21.00 -22.47 -10.49
C CYS A 214 19.86 -22.02 -9.59
N GLY A 215 19.90 -22.44 -8.33
CA GLY A 215 18.86 -22.06 -7.40
C GLY A 215 18.66 -23.08 -6.30
N GLY A 216 17.49 -23.02 -5.66
CA GLY A 216 17.11 -23.98 -4.63
C GLY A 216 17.84 -23.72 -3.32
N GLY A 217 17.71 -22.51 -2.76
CA GLY A 217 18.41 -22.14 -1.52
C GLY A 217 18.27 -23.19 -0.44
N GLY A 218 17.04 -23.61 -0.16
CA GLY A 218 16.72 -24.76 0.68
C GLY A 218 16.92 -26.10 -0.04
N VAL A 219 16.14 -26.36 -1.10
CA VAL A 219 16.13 -27.63 -1.83
C VAL A 219 16.28 -27.41 -3.33
N TYR A 220 17.23 -28.09 -3.93
CA TYR A 220 17.43 -28.18 -5.37
C TYR A 220 17.02 -29.57 -5.86
N ASN A 221 15.87 -29.67 -6.51
CA ASN A 221 15.33 -30.89 -7.08
C ASN A 221 15.56 -30.95 -8.60
N ASN A 222 16.56 -31.74 -9.00
CA ASN A 222 16.99 -31.92 -10.38
C ASN A 222 16.71 -33.35 -10.84
N GLY A 223 15.59 -33.57 -11.53
CA GLY A 223 15.23 -34.90 -12.02
C GLY A 223 14.92 -35.93 -10.92
N SER A 224 14.75 -35.51 -9.66
CA SER A 224 14.42 -36.40 -8.53
C SER A 224 12.94 -36.40 -8.19
N GLU A 225 12.51 -37.38 -7.40
CA GLU A 225 11.23 -37.36 -6.71
C GLU A 225 11.39 -36.72 -5.33
N PHE A 226 10.85 -35.52 -5.13
CA PHE A 226 10.79 -34.89 -3.81
C PHE A 226 9.38 -35.03 -3.23
N ASN A 227 9.25 -35.66 -2.07
CA ASN A 227 8.02 -35.78 -1.31
C ASN A 227 8.16 -35.02 0.02
N MET A 228 7.27 -34.07 0.29
CA MET A 228 7.21 -33.33 1.55
C MET A 228 5.88 -33.64 2.23
N TYR A 229 5.93 -34.46 3.28
CA TYR A 229 4.77 -34.82 4.10
C TYR A 229 4.58 -33.86 5.27
N GLY A 230 5.66 -33.23 5.74
CA GLY A 230 5.67 -32.29 6.85
C GLY A 230 6.96 -31.46 6.89
N GLY A 231 7.24 -30.88 8.05
CA GLY A 231 8.44 -30.07 8.28
C GLY A 231 8.36 -28.65 7.70
N VAL A 232 9.47 -27.92 7.82
CA VAL A 232 9.57 -26.49 7.47
C VAL A 232 10.78 -26.21 6.59
N ILE A 233 10.56 -25.56 5.46
CA ILE A 233 11.62 -24.97 4.63
C ILE A 233 11.49 -23.46 4.73
N SER A 234 12.41 -22.79 5.44
CA SER A 234 12.26 -21.35 5.70
C SER A 234 13.54 -20.55 5.79
N GLY A 235 13.48 -19.24 5.52
CA GLY A 235 14.65 -18.37 5.65
C GLY A 235 15.82 -18.71 4.73
N ASN A 236 15.59 -19.47 3.66
CA ASN A 236 16.61 -19.77 2.66
C ASN A 236 16.61 -18.70 1.58
N ASN A 237 17.77 -18.47 0.97
CA ASN A 237 17.96 -17.48 -0.07
C ASN A 237 18.49 -18.14 -1.35
N SER A 238 17.95 -17.77 -2.50
CA SER A 238 18.53 -18.12 -3.80
C SER A 238 18.97 -16.84 -4.50
N GLU A 239 20.21 -16.81 -4.98
CA GLU A 239 20.71 -15.72 -5.82
C GLU A 239 20.15 -15.77 -7.25
N ASP A 240 19.36 -16.81 -7.58
CA ASP A 240 18.58 -16.91 -8.81
C ASP A 240 17.10 -17.24 -8.48
N CYS A 241 16.65 -18.47 -8.73
CA CYS A 241 15.26 -18.89 -8.54
C CYS A 241 15.10 -19.90 -7.40
N GLY A 242 13.89 -20.04 -6.86
CA GLY A 242 13.57 -21.10 -5.90
C GLY A 242 14.29 -20.93 -4.56
N GLY A 243 13.96 -19.88 -3.81
CA GLY A 243 14.58 -19.63 -2.50
C GLY A 243 14.41 -20.81 -1.55
N GLY A 244 13.18 -21.30 -1.42
CA GLY A 244 12.86 -22.52 -0.69
C GLY A 244 13.16 -23.78 -1.51
N VAL A 245 12.48 -23.95 -2.64
CA VAL A 245 12.58 -25.14 -3.51
C VAL A 245 12.72 -24.72 -4.98
N PHE A 246 13.69 -25.29 -5.68
CA PHE A 246 13.84 -25.18 -7.12
C PHE A 246 13.63 -26.56 -7.75
N CYS A 247 12.60 -26.72 -8.59
CA CYS A 247 12.22 -28.00 -9.17
C CYS A 247 12.22 -27.93 -10.70
N HIS A 248 13.11 -28.69 -11.34
CA HIS A 248 13.35 -28.64 -12.78
C HIS A 248 13.88 -29.98 -13.33
N ASN A 249 14.24 -30.01 -14.62
CA ASN A 249 14.87 -31.15 -15.31
C ASN A 249 14.15 -32.50 -15.12
N GLY A 250 12.82 -32.45 -15.09
CA GLY A 250 12.00 -33.65 -14.92
C GLY A 250 11.92 -34.16 -13.49
N GLY A 251 12.24 -33.35 -12.48
CA GLY A 251 11.96 -33.67 -11.08
C GLY A 251 10.48 -33.55 -10.77
N SER A 252 9.92 -34.48 -9.99
CA SER A 252 8.56 -34.35 -9.45
C SER A 252 8.62 -33.77 -8.05
N PHE A 253 7.64 -32.93 -7.70
CA PHE A 253 7.48 -32.45 -6.33
C PHE A 253 6.08 -32.82 -5.83
N ASN A 254 6.00 -33.52 -4.72
CA ASN A 254 4.74 -33.89 -4.09
C ASN A 254 4.72 -33.29 -2.68
N MET A 255 3.78 -32.40 -2.41
CA MET A 255 3.63 -31.76 -1.11
C MET A 255 2.31 -32.20 -0.48
N PHE A 256 2.40 -33.06 0.53
CA PHE A 256 1.28 -33.64 1.25
C PHE A 256 1.04 -32.98 2.63
N GLY A 257 1.95 -32.09 3.02
CA GLY A 257 1.87 -31.27 4.22
C GLY A 257 3.11 -30.39 4.38
N GLY A 258 3.19 -29.70 5.52
CA GLY A 258 4.34 -28.86 5.87
C GLY A 258 4.27 -27.42 5.37
N LYS A 259 5.35 -26.67 5.60
CA LYS A 259 5.41 -25.23 5.34
C LYS A 259 6.67 -24.82 4.56
N ILE A 260 6.48 -24.01 3.52
CA ILE A 260 7.53 -23.32 2.78
C ILE A 260 7.30 -21.82 2.94
N THR A 261 8.16 -21.15 3.72
CA THR A 261 7.87 -19.77 4.16
C THR A 261 9.11 -18.93 4.40
N ASP A 262 8.99 -17.60 4.32
CA ASP A 262 10.07 -16.67 4.63
C ASP A 262 11.35 -16.91 3.80
N ASN A 263 11.24 -17.56 2.65
CA ASN A 263 12.35 -17.77 1.72
C ASN A 263 12.41 -16.64 0.69
N LYS A 264 13.62 -16.41 0.15
CA LYS A 264 13.90 -15.31 -0.78
C LYS A 264 14.58 -15.79 -2.05
N ALA A 265 14.26 -15.15 -3.16
CA ALA A 265 14.94 -15.34 -4.44
C ALA A 265 15.23 -13.99 -5.10
N ASN A 266 16.23 -13.93 -5.99
CA ASN A 266 16.51 -12.72 -6.75
C ASN A 266 15.63 -12.58 -8.00
N THR A 267 15.24 -13.70 -8.59
CA THR A 267 14.53 -13.71 -9.88
C THR A 267 13.07 -14.16 -9.73
N HIS A 268 12.83 -15.43 -9.38
CA HIS A 268 11.49 -16.01 -9.33
C HIS A 268 11.37 -17.09 -8.26
N GLY A 269 10.17 -17.31 -7.75
CA GLY A 269 9.85 -18.36 -6.79
C GLY A 269 10.65 -18.23 -5.51
N GLY A 270 10.43 -17.16 -4.75
CA GLY A 270 11.00 -17.03 -3.41
C GLY A 270 10.74 -18.29 -2.59
N GLY A 271 9.53 -18.85 -2.69
CA GLY A 271 9.16 -20.10 -2.03
C GLY A 271 9.52 -21.31 -2.89
N VAL A 272 8.75 -21.51 -3.95
CA VAL A 272 8.91 -22.62 -4.89
C VAL A 272 8.99 -22.06 -6.31
N TYR A 273 10.02 -22.44 -7.05
CA TYR A 273 10.08 -22.25 -8.49
C TYR A 273 9.86 -23.60 -9.18
N PHE A 274 8.78 -23.70 -9.95
CA PHE A 274 8.40 -24.94 -10.64
C PHE A 274 8.47 -24.79 -12.15
N ALA A 275 9.55 -25.33 -12.75
CA ALA A 275 9.77 -25.37 -14.19
C ALA A 275 9.88 -26.80 -14.74
N SER A 276 9.63 -27.81 -13.92
CA SER A 276 9.77 -29.20 -14.31
C SER A 276 8.77 -29.65 -15.39
N THR A 277 9.15 -30.68 -16.13
CA THR A 277 8.27 -31.39 -17.08
C THR A 277 7.43 -32.49 -16.42
N LYS A 278 7.74 -32.84 -15.17
CA LYS A 278 6.93 -33.79 -14.36
C LYS A 278 5.88 -33.05 -13.54
N SER A 279 5.19 -33.79 -12.67
CA SER A 279 4.08 -33.28 -11.86
C SER A 279 4.54 -32.52 -10.62
N PHE A 280 3.75 -31.51 -10.25
CA PHE A 280 3.67 -31.00 -8.89
C PHE A 280 2.32 -31.41 -8.30
N ASN A 281 2.31 -32.35 -7.36
CA ASN A 281 1.09 -32.83 -6.71
C ASN A 281 0.96 -32.25 -5.29
N MET A 282 -0.24 -31.84 -4.90
CA MET A 282 -0.54 -31.25 -3.60
C MET A 282 -1.78 -31.90 -2.97
N LYS A 283 -1.69 -32.24 -1.69
CA LYS A 283 -2.79 -32.78 -0.89
C LYS A 283 -2.62 -32.39 0.58
N GLY A 284 -3.70 -32.38 1.36
CA GLY A 284 -3.63 -32.13 2.80
C GLY A 284 -3.47 -30.64 3.13
N THR A 285 -2.86 -30.35 4.28
CA THR A 285 -2.61 -28.98 4.75
C THR A 285 -1.26 -28.49 4.25
N VAL A 286 -1.25 -27.86 3.07
CA VAL A 286 -0.06 -27.35 2.39
C VAL A 286 0.04 -25.83 2.55
N ASN A 287 1.19 -25.33 2.99
CA ASN A 287 1.41 -23.89 3.17
C ASN A 287 2.65 -23.39 2.41
N ILE A 288 2.44 -22.58 1.37
CA ILE A 288 3.49 -21.87 0.63
C ILE A 288 3.17 -20.37 0.71
N THR A 289 3.76 -19.69 1.70
CA THR A 289 3.36 -18.32 2.08
C THR A 289 4.55 -17.49 2.57
N LYS A 290 4.47 -16.16 2.45
CA LYS A 290 5.48 -15.19 2.93
C LYS A 290 6.86 -15.32 2.28
N ASN A 291 6.94 -15.94 1.10
CA ASN A 291 8.18 -16.02 0.36
C ASN A 291 8.25 -14.88 -0.66
N LYS A 292 9.44 -14.36 -0.91
CA LYS A 292 9.61 -13.09 -1.63
C LYS A 292 10.62 -13.15 -2.76
N VAL A 293 10.40 -12.31 -3.76
CA VAL A 293 11.43 -11.80 -4.68
C VAL A 293 11.60 -10.32 -4.43
N GLY A 294 12.77 -9.92 -3.93
CA GLY A 294 12.92 -8.60 -3.31
C GLY A 294 11.92 -8.43 -2.17
N GLU A 295 11.03 -7.44 -2.30
CA GLU A 295 9.94 -7.18 -1.34
C GLU A 295 8.56 -7.66 -1.79
N ILE A 296 8.47 -8.24 -2.99
CA ILE A 296 7.23 -8.68 -3.60
C ILE A 296 7.00 -10.14 -3.24
N ASP A 297 5.78 -10.50 -2.85
CA ASP A 297 5.41 -11.89 -2.63
C ASP A 297 5.63 -12.70 -3.91
N ASN A 298 6.23 -13.87 -3.77
CA ASN A 298 6.51 -14.78 -4.86
C ASN A 298 6.62 -16.19 -4.27
N ASN A 299 5.46 -16.76 -3.95
CA ASN A 299 5.31 -17.96 -3.16
C ASN A 299 5.52 -19.19 -4.03
N LEU A 300 4.50 -19.63 -4.76
CA LEU A 300 4.63 -20.61 -5.83
C LEU A 300 4.71 -19.91 -7.17
N TYR A 301 5.88 -19.96 -7.80
CA TYR A 301 6.06 -19.51 -9.16
C TYR A 301 5.90 -20.67 -10.15
N LEU A 302 4.91 -20.57 -11.02
CA LEU A 302 4.65 -21.50 -12.11
C LEU A 302 5.24 -20.97 -13.40
N GLU A 303 6.20 -21.72 -13.96
CA GLU A 303 6.77 -21.42 -15.27
C GLU A 303 5.71 -21.54 -16.39
N LYS A 304 6.03 -21.04 -17.59
CA LYS A 304 5.11 -21.10 -18.73
C LYS A 304 4.51 -22.50 -18.93
N ASP A 305 3.18 -22.52 -19.08
CA ASP A 305 2.35 -23.71 -19.30
C ASP A 305 2.40 -24.75 -18.17
N LYS A 306 2.87 -24.37 -16.98
CA LYS A 306 2.87 -25.24 -15.79
C LYS A 306 1.62 -25.05 -14.95
N THR A 307 1.20 -26.15 -14.36
CA THR A 307 0.07 -26.24 -13.43
C THR A 307 0.41 -27.23 -12.32
N VAL A 308 -0.35 -27.20 -11.23
CA VAL A 308 -0.28 -28.18 -10.15
C VAL A 308 -1.48 -29.14 -10.20
N SER A 309 -1.35 -30.33 -9.64
CA SER A 309 -2.50 -31.17 -9.27
C SER A 309 -2.77 -30.93 -7.78
N ALA A 310 -4.00 -30.57 -7.43
CA ALA A 310 -4.37 -30.10 -6.09
C ALA A 310 -5.61 -30.81 -5.52
N SER A 311 -5.82 -32.07 -5.92
CA SER A 311 -6.90 -32.88 -5.38
C SER A 311 -6.69 -33.24 -3.90
N GLY A 312 -7.66 -32.86 -3.06
CA GLY A 312 -7.66 -33.21 -1.63
C GLY A 312 -6.91 -32.25 -0.70
N LEU A 313 -6.82 -30.97 -1.06
CA LEU A 313 -6.41 -29.91 -0.13
C LEU A 313 -7.45 -29.70 0.98
N THR A 314 -6.97 -29.41 2.19
CA THR A 314 -7.82 -29.01 3.32
C THR A 314 -8.12 -27.50 3.27
N SER A 315 -9.15 -27.05 4.00
CA SER A 315 -9.48 -25.63 4.14
C SER A 315 -8.43 -24.80 4.89
N GLU A 316 -7.43 -25.44 5.49
CA GLU A 316 -6.32 -24.80 6.19
C GLU A 316 -5.12 -24.55 5.28
N ALA A 317 -5.06 -25.17 4.10
CA ALA A 317 -4.00 -24.94 3.13
C ALA A 317 -3.99 -23.47 2.66
N ARG A 318 -2.81 -22.91 2.43
CA ARG A 318 -2.61 -21.53 1.93
C ARG A 318 -1.49 -21.52 0.90
N ILE A 319 -1.81 -21.18 -0.34
CA ILE A 319 -0.83 -21.16 -1.43
C ILE A 319 -0.93 -19.83 -2.16
N GLY A 320 0.07 -18.97 -2.00
CA GLY A 320 0.25 -17.82 -2.87
C GLY A 320 0.82 -18.25 -4.23
N VAL A 321 0.33 -17.68 -5.33
CA VAL A 321 0.76 -18.05 -6.69
C VAL A 321 1.13 -16.84 -7.52
N THR A 322 2.24 -17.01 -8.24
CA THR A 322 2.68 -16.18 -9.36
C THR A 322 2.81 -17.06 -10.61
N THR A 323 2.39 -16.58 -11.76
CA THR A 323 2.55 -17.28 -13.05
C THR A 323 3.48 -16.52 -13.98
N ALA A 324 4.31 -17.23 -14.74
CA ALA A 324 5.23 -16.62 -15.71
C ALA A 324 4.51 -15.82 -16.80
N ILE A 325 3.31 -16.26 -17.17
CA ILE A 325 2.41 -15.50 -18.04
C ILE A 325 1.38 -14.82 -17.17
N ALA A 326 1.30 -13.49 -17.26
CA ALA A 326 0.28 -12.72 -16.58
C ALA A 326 -1.10 -12.89 -17.26
N PRO A 327 -2.20 -12.98 -16.49
CA PRO A 327 -3.55 -12.88 -17.04
C PRO A 327 -3.78 -11.55 -17.76
N THR A 328 -4.68 -11.56 -18.75
CA THR A 328 -5.14 -10.34 -19.45
C THR A 328 -6.59 -10.05 -19.06
N ASP A 329 -7.14 -8.93 -19.56
CA ASP A 329 -8.56 -8.58 -19.33
C ASP A 329 -9.53 -9.62 -19.93
N THR A 330 -9.08 -10.44 -20.90
CA THR A 330 -9.90 -11.42 -21.60
C THR A 330 -9.47 -12.87 -21.41
N SER A 331 -8.31 -13.11 -20.77
CA SER A 331 -7.76 -14.47 -20.61
C SER A 331 -7.29 -14.73 -19.18
N ALA A 332 -7.81 -15.81 -18.60
CA ALA A 332 -7.31 -16.38 -17.35
C ALA A 332 -6.12 -17.33 -17.61
N VAL A 333 -5.29 -17.54 -16.59
CA VAL A 333 -4.15 -18.48 -16.64
C VAL A 333 -4.44 -19.65 -15.70
N PRO A 334 -4.40 -20.91 -16.16
CA PRO A 334 -4.61 -22.07 -15.29
C PRO A 334 -3.56 -22.18 -14.18
N ILE A 335 -4.01 -22.44 -12.96
CA ILE A 335 -3.14 -22.78 -11.82
C ILE A 335 -3.19 -24.29 -11.60
N THR A 336 -4.40 -24.89 -11.58
CA THR A 336 -4.58 -26.33 -11.39
C THR A 336 -4.87 -27.07 -12.68
N SER A 337 -4.39 -28.30 -12.76
CA SER A 337 -4.63 -29.23 -13.86
C SER A 337 -5.91 -30.05 -13.66
N ASP A 338 -6.30 -30.25 -12.41
CA ASP A 338 -7.45 -31.01 -11.94
C ASP A 338 -8.47 -30.11 -11.23
N SER A 339 -9.65 -30.67 -10.98
CA SER A 339 -10.69 -30.01 -10.20
C SER A 339 -10.30 -29.96 -8.72
N VAL A 340 -10.66 -28.87 -8.05
CA VAL A 340 -10.40 -28.68 -6.62
C VAL A 340 -11.69 -28.74 -5.81
N SER A 341 -11.58 -29.25 -4.58
CA SER A 341 -12.66 -29.25 -3.60
C SER A 341 -12.75 -27.94 -2.80
N VAL A 342 -11.63 -27.25 -2.65
CA VAL A 342 -11.52 -25.98 -1.92
C VAL A 342 -10.52 -25.08 -2.66
N ASN A 343 -10.84 -23.80 -2.86
CA ASN A 343 -9.87 -22.85 -3.40
C ASN A 343 -9.00 -22.29 -2.27
N CYS A 344 -7.83 -22.90 -2.08
CA CYS A 344 -6.84 -22.47 -1.10
C CYS A 344 -5.72 -21.60 -1.71
N PHE A 345 -5.93 -21.13 -2.94
CA PHE A 345 -4.96 -20.34 -3.69
C PHE A 345 -5.29 -18.86 -3.65
N SER A 346 -4.28 -18.02 -3.50
CA SER A 346 -4.35 -16.57 -3.63
C SER A 346 -3.33 -16.07 -4.65
N SER A 347 -3.58 -14.93 -5.27
CA SER A 347 -2.53 -14.29 -6.08
C SER A 347 -1.49 -13.65 -5.16
N ASP A 348 -0.23 -13.75 -5.56
CA ASP A 348 0.86 -12.98 -4.96
C ASP A 348 0.88 -11.51 -5.43
N ASN A 349 0.14 -11.18 -6.48
CA ASN A 349 0.09 -9.83 -7.05
C ASN A 349 -1.34 -9.29 -6.95
N SER A 350 -1.47 -8.12 -6.32
CA SER A 350 -2.74 -7.46 -6.01
C SER A 350 -3.60 -7.09 -7.23
N ASP A 351 -2.99 -7.02 -8.42
CA ASP A 351 -3.70 -6.76 -9.68
C ASP A 351 -4.48 -7.99 -10.17
N TYR A 352 -4.26 -9.16 -9.57
CA TYR A 352 -4.88 -10.41 -9.95
C TYR A 352 -5.64 -11.04 -8.77
N GLU A 353 -6.54 -11.95 -9.11
CA GLU A 353 -7.31 -12.76 -8.17
C GLU A 353 -7.43 -14.19 -8.67
N THR A 354 -7.68 -15.14 -7.76
CA THR A 354 -7.97 -16.52 -8.14
C THR A 354 -9.47 -16.72 -8.31
N ALA A 355 -9.84 -17.57 -9.26
CA ALA A 355 -11.22 -17.94 -9.52
C ALA A 355 -11.31 -19.43 -9.86
N ILE A 356 -12.50 -20.01 -9.69
CA ILE A 356 -12.80 -21.35 -10.17
C ILE A 356 -13.44 -21.23 -11.56
N ASP A 357 -12.95 -22.01 -12.52
CA ASP A 357 -13.51 -22.07 -13.88
C ASP A 357 -14.69 -23.05 -14.00
N GLU A 358 -15.28 -23.15 -15.19
CA GLU A 358 -16.40 -24.06 -15.48
C GLU A 358 -16.07 -25.55 -15.27
N ASN A 359 -14.79 -25.91 -15.28
CA ASN A 359 -14.29 -27.27 -15.06
C ASN A 359 -13.86 -27.50 -13.60
N SER A 360 -14.22 -26.59 -12.70
CA SER A 360 -13.84 -26.62 -11.28
C SER A 360 -12.33 -26.54 -11.02
N LYS A 361 -11.56 -25.98 -11.97
CA LYS A 361 -10.11 -25.75 -11.83
C LYS A 361 -9.86 -24.34 -11.32
N VAL A 362 -8.75 -24.16 -10.62
CA VAL A 362 -8.34 -22.82 -10.18
C VAL A 362 -7.57 -22.16 -11.31
N VAL A 363 -7.94 -20.91 -11.59
CA VAL A 363 -7.31 -20.05 -12.57
C VAL A 363 -6.96 -18.71 -11.94
N LEU A 364 -5.91 -18.07 -12.42
CA LEU A 364 -5.54 -16.70 -12.11
C LEU A 364 -6.20 -15.75 -13.12
N LYS A 365 -6.83 -14.68 -12.65
CA LYS A 365 -7.52 -13.69 -13.48
C LYS A 365 -7.06 -12.29 -13.11
N LYS A 366 -7.08 -11.38 -14.08
CA LYS A 366 -6.92 -9.95 -13.81
C LYS A 366 -8.14 -9.45 -13.06
N LYS A 367 -7.90 -8.78 -11.93
CA LYS A 367 -8.94 -8.23 -11.10
C LYS A 367 -9.67 -7.14 -11.89
N ALA A 368 -11.00 -7.22 -11.94
CA ALA A 368 -11.79 -6.21 -12.61
C ALA A 368 -11.58 -4.86 -11.90
N ALA A 369 -11.20 -3.84 -12.66
CA ALA A 369 -11.11 -2.49 -12.13
C ALA A 369 -12.52 -2.06 -11.65
N ALA A 370 -12.62 -1.60 -10.40
CA ALA A 370 -13.86 -1.01 -9.91
C ALA A 370 -14.21 0.20 -10.79
N THR A 371 -15.47 0.31 -11.21
CA THR A 371 -15.97 1.46 -11.97
C THR A 371 -17.16 2.08 -11.26
N TYR A 372 -17.29 3.40 -11.39
CA TYR A 372 -18.42 4.18 -10.91
C TYR A 372 -19.08 4.92 -12.07
N THR A 373 -20.37 5.21 -11.91
CA THR A 373 -21.17 5.87 -12.92
C THR A 373 -21.42 7.32 -12.56
N ILE A 374 -21.18 8.23 -13.49
CA ILE A 374 -21.60 9.63 -13.43
C ILE A 374 -22.75 9.83 -14.41
N GLN A 375 -23.94 10.15 -13.89
CA GLN A 375 -25.11 10.44 -14.72
C GLN A 375 -25.14 11.94 -15.08
N ALA A 376 -24.80 12.26 -16.32
CA ALA A 376 -24.73 13.62 -16.85
C ALA A 376 -25.97 13.98 -17.67
N THR A 377 -26.70 15.02 -17.26
CA THR A 377 -27.98 15.39 -17.88
C THR A 377 -28.14 16.90 -18.05
N VAL A 378 -28.91 17.29 -19.07
CA VAL A 378 -29.38 18.67 -19.26
C VAL A 378 -30.86 18.74 -18.91
N SER A 379 -31.22 19.66 -18.03
CA SER A 379 -32.61 19.97 -17.68
C SER A 379 -33.09 21.18 -18.50
N GLY A 380 -34.20 21.03 -19.23
CA GLY A 380 -34.84 22.12 -19.98
C GLY A 380 -34.23 22.50 -21.34
N GLY A 381 -33.18 21.80 -21.79
CA GLY A 381 -32.54 22.01 -23.10
C GLY A 381 -31.65 23.26 -23.17
N ASN A 382 -31.52 23.87 -24.35
CA ASN A 382 -30.78 25.13 -24.60
C ASN A 382 -29.26 25.11 -24.36
N GLY A 383 -28.68 23.92 -24.30
CA GLY A 383 -27.25 23.68 -24.31
C GLY A 383 -26.97 22.19 -24.22
N THR A 384 -25.70 21.82 -24.12
CA THR A 384 -25.25 20.43 -24.00
C THR A 384 -24.24 20.27 -22.87
N ILE A 385 -24.12 19.03 -22.39
CA ILE A 385 -23.03 18.56 -21.53
C ILE A 385 -22.35 17.38 -22.23
N SER A 386 -21.01 17.34 -22.21
CA SER A 386 -20.23 16.29 -22.86
C SER A 386 -19.11 15.79 -21.93
N PRO A 387 -19.00 14.48 -21.67
CA PRO A 387 -19.91 13.42 -22.10
C PRO A 387 -21.31 13.52 -21.45
N SER A 388 -22.34 12.96 -22.09
CA SER A 388 -23.72 12.93 -21.55
C SER A 388 -24.19 11.51 -21.27
N GLY A 389 -25.27 11.37 -20.50
CA GLY A 389 -25.87 10.08 -20.15
C GLY A 389 -25.12 9.39 -19.01
N SER A 390 -25.15 8.07 -19.03
CA SER A 390 -24.44 7.24 -18.05
C SER A 390 -22.97 7.09 -18.46
N VAL A 391 -22.08 7.72 -17.70
CA VAL A 391 -20.64 7.76 -17.98
C VAL A 391 -19.90 6.90 -16.98
N SER A 392 -19.29 5.81 -17.43
CA SER A 392 -18.46 4.95 -16.59
C SER A 392 -17.05 5.53 -16.41
N VAL A 393 -16.55 5.51 -15.18
CA VAL A 393 -15.24 6.03 -14.77
C VAL A 393 -14.58 4.98 -13.87
N ASN A 394 -13.31 4.65 -14.13
CA ASN A 394 -12.55 3.78 -13.25
C ASN A 394 -12.37 4.46 -11.89
N LYS A 395 -12.42 3.67 -10.81
CA LYS A 395 -12.14 4.14 -9.45
C LYS A 395 -10.83 4.94 -9.40
N ASP A 396 -10.85 6.02 -8.62
CA ASP A 396 -9.72 6.92 -8.38
C ASP A 396 -9.23 7.67 -9.64
N LYS A 397 -10.05 7.73 -10.69
CA LYS A 397 -9.78 8.55 -11.88
C LYS A 397 -10.63 9.81 -11.91
N ASP A 398 -10.09 10.81 -12.58
CA ASP A 398 -10.77 12.07 -12.82
C ASP A 398 -11.64 11.99 -14.07
N LYS A 399 -12.72 12.77 -14.09
CA LYS A 399 -13.59 12.92 -15.26
C LYS A 399 -14.05 14.36 -15.44
N GLU A 400 -13.62 14.95 -16.54
CA GLU A 400 -14.05 16.29 -16.96
C GLU A 400 -15.31 16.22 -17.84
N PHE A 401 -16.21 17.18 -17.60
CA PHE A 401 -17.40 17.47 -18.37
C PHE A 401 -17.33 18.88 -18.94
N THR A 402 -17.58 19.03 -20.23
CA THR A 402 -17.72 20.33 -20.90
C THR A 402 -19.19 20.69 -21.08
N ILE A 403 -19.56 21.89 -20.68
CA ILE A 403 -20.89 22.47 -20.77
C ILE A 403 -20.87 23.53 -21.88
N THR A 404 -21.74 23.37 -22.88
CA THR A 404 -21.84 24.30 -24.01
C THR A 404 -23.24 24.91 -24.07
N PRO A 405 -23.44 26.16 -23.60
CA PRO A 405 -24.69 26.88 -23.83
C PRO A 405 -24.95 27.13 -25.32
N ASN A 406 -26.21 27.07 -25.75
CA ASN A 406 -26.58 27.51 -27.11
C ASN A 406 -26.39 29.03 -27.26
N LYS A 407 -26.28 29.51 -28.51
CA LYS A 407 -26.19 30.95 -28.80
C LYS A 407 -27.34 31.72 -28.15
N GLY A 408 -27.00 32.75 -27.36
CA GLY A 408 -27.97 33.57 -26.63
C GLY A 408 -28.36 33.04 -25.25
N TYR A 409 -27.76 31.94 -24.80
CA TYR A 409 -27.99 31.35 -23.47
C TYR A 409 -26.70 31.35 -22.63
N VAL A 410 -26.88 31.28 -21.31
CA VAL A 410 -25.83 31.10 -20.30
C VAL A 410 -26.26 30.02 -19.31
N ILE A 411 -25.32 29.46 -18.54
CA ILE A 411 -25.65 28.50 -17.48
C ILE A 411 -26.58 29.17 -16.46
N ALA A 412 -27.72 28.54 -16.18
CA ALA A 412 -28.65 28.98 -15.15
C ALA A 412 -28.34 28.33 -13.81
N SER A 413 -28.09 27.02 -13.82
CA SER A 413 -27.81 26.22 -12.63
C SER A 413 -26.99 25.00 -13.03
N LEU A 414 -26.08 24.58 -12.14
CA LEU A 414 -25.32 23.35 -12.24
C LEU A 414 -25.40 22.66 -10.89
N LYS A 415 -25.95 21.45 -10.87
CA LYS A 415 -26.08 20.63 -9.66
C LYS A 415 -25.21 19.40 -9.76
N VAL A 416 -24.48 19.11 -8.70
CA VAL A 416 -23.70 17.90 -8.53
C VAL A 416 -24.22 17.18 -7.30
N ASP A 417 -24.67 15.94 -7.48
CA ASP A 417 -25.31 15.13 -6.42
C ASP A 417 -26.46 15.88 -5.70
N GLY A 418 -27.22 16.64 -6.48
CA GLY A 418 -28.33 17.47 -5.99
C GLY A 418 -27.92 18.80 -5.35
N THR A 419 -26.63 19.04 -5.13
CA THR A 419 -26.08 20.27 -4.53
C THR A 419 -25.73 21.29 -5.62
N GLU A 420 -26.12 22.54 -5.44
CA GLU A 420 -25.84 23.62 -6.39
C GLU A 420 -24.35 24.02 -6.35
N VAL A 421 -23.73 24.13 -7.53
CA VAL A 421 -22.37 24.63 -7.70
C VAL A 421 -22.41 26.14 -7.83
N GLU A 422 -21.69 26.85 -6.95
CA GLU A 422 -21.59 28.30 -7.03
C GLU A 422 -20.75 28.75 -8.23
N ASN A 423 -21.24 29.75 -8.97
CA ASN A 423 -20.56 30.35 -10.13
C ASN A 423 -20.05 29.30 -11.14
N PRO A 424 -20.95 28.47 -11.71
CA PRO A 424 -20.53 27.34 -12.53
C PRO A 424 -19.80 27.80 -13.79
N SER A 425 -18.71 27.12 -14.11
CA SER A 425 -17.93 27.33 -15.31
C SER A 425 -18.44 26.46 -16.47
N ASN A 426 -17.90 26.66 -17.68
CA ASN A 426 -18.20 25.79 -18.83
C ASN A 426 -17.52 24.42 -18.74
N THR A 427 -16.75 24.14 -17.68
CA THR A 427 -16.24 22.82 -17.37
C THR A 427 -16.52 22.44 -15.92
N TYR A 428 -16.67 21.14 -15.68
CA TYR A 428 -16.73 20.57 -14.34
C TYR A 428 -15.95 19.27 -14.31
N THR A 429 -15.01 19.14 -13.36
CA THR A 429 -14.19 17.93 -13.22
C THR A 429 -14.52 17.25 -11.92
N PHE A 430 -15.00 16.01 -12.01
CA PHE A 430 -14.99 15.09 -10.87
C PHE A 430 -13.56 14.59 -10.68
N THR A 431 -12.96 14.84 -9.53
CA THR A 431 -11.62 14.33 -9.20
C THR A 431 -11.73 13.11 -8.32
N ASN A 432 -10.86 12.11 -8.52
CA ASN A 432 -10.76 10.92 -7.67
C ASN A 432 -12.13 10.25 -7.45
N VAL A 433 -12.78 9.79 -8.52
CA VAL A 433 -14.13 9.24 -8.42
C VAL A 433 -14.13 7.93 -7.61
N THR A 434 -14.75 7.96 -6.43
CA THR A 434 -14.86 6.81 -5.52
C THR A 434 -16.30 6.34 -5.30
N ASN A 435 -17.29 6.99 -5.92
CA ASN A 435 -18.71 6.67 -5.81
C ASN A 435 -19.45 7.05 -7.10
N ASN A 436 -20.71 6.59 -7.23
CA ASN A 436 -21.58 7.07 -8.30
C ASN A 436 -21.95 8.53 -8.06
N HIS A 437 -22.04 9.32 -9.14
CA HIS A 437 -22.38 10.73 -9.08
C HIS A 437 -23.47 11.11 -10.09
N THR A 438 -24.03 12.29 -9.91
CA THR A 438 -24.94 12.93 -10.86
C THR A 438 -24.46 14.35 -11.14
N ILE A 439 -24.58 14.80 -12.39
CA ILE A 439 -24.36 16.18 -12.80
C ILE A 439 -25.51 16.64 -13.69
N VAL A 440 -26.20 17.70 -13.26
CA VAL A 440 -27.39 18.23 -13.93
C VAL A 440 -27.17 19.70 -14.23
N VAL A 441 -27.21 20.08 -15.49
CA VAL A 441 -27.07 21.48 -15.92
C VAL A 441 -28.38 22.01 -16.51
N SER A 442 -28.67 23.28 -16.27
CA SER A 442 -29.77 24.01 -16.90
C SER A 442 -29.29 25.36 -17.43
N PHE A 443 -30.02 25.94 -18.38
CA PHE A 443 -29.62 27.16 -19.08
C PHE A 443 -30.73 28.21 -19.05
N LYS A 444 -30.36 29.49 -19.07
CA LYS A 444 -31.26 30.64 -19.17
C LYS A 444 -30.82 31.57 -20.30
N ALA A 445 -31.75 32.36 -20.83
CA ALA A 445 -31.44 33.36 -21.84
C ALA A 445 -30.46 34.40 -21.27
N LYS A 446 -29.52 34.86 -22.09
CA LYS A 446 -28.62 35.96 -21.77
C LYS A 446 -29.42 37.27 -21.77
N ASP A 447 -29.24 38.09 -20.74
CA ASP A 447 -29.90 39.39 -20.67
C ASP A 447 -29.47 40.27 -21.85
N VAL A 448 -30.46 40.86 -22.53
CA VAL A 448 -30.24 41.81 -23.61
C VAL A 448 -30.31 43.21 -23.00
N VAL A 449 -29.15 43.86 -22.80
CA VAL A 449 -29.10 45.27 -22.37
C VAL A 449 -29.41 46.16 -23.59
N PRO A 450 -30.45 47.03 -23.54
CA PRO A 450 -30.72 47.98 -24.63
C PRO A 450 -29.59 49.01 -24.76
N PRO A 451 -29.32 49.54 -25.97
CA PRO A 451 -28.23 50.49 -26.19
C PRO A 451 -28.47 51.79 -25.40
N VAL A 452 -27.46 52.22 -24.63
CA VAL A 452 -27.46 53.49 -23.88
C VAL A 452 -27.21 54.65 -24.84
N VAL A 453 -28.07 55.68 -24.84
CA VAL A 453 -27.88 56.92 -25.62
C VAL A 453 -26.94 57.86 -24.85
N GLU A 454 -25.83 58.26 -25.45
CA GLU A 454 -24.85 59.18 -24.83
C GLU A 454 -25.21 60.66 -25.04
N LYS A 455 -24.74 61.54 -24.13
CA LYS A 455 -24.90 63.00 -24.26
C LYS A 455 -24.16 63.53 -25.51
N PRO A 456 -24.59 64.66 -26.11
CA PRO A 456 -23.91 65.22 -27.27
C PRO A 456 -22.48 65.64 -26.94
N LYS A 457 -21.63 65.70 -27.96
CA LYS A 457 -20.26 66.22 -27.84
C LYS A 457 -19.94 67.12 -29.03
N ILE A 458 -19.60 68.37 -28.77
CA ILE A 458 -19.13 69.32 -29.79
C ILE A 458 -17.71 68.92 -30.19
N ILE A 459 -17.51 68.67 -31.48
CA ILE A 459 -16.23 68.25 -32.08
C ILE A 459 -15.61 69.35 -32.95
N THR A 460 -16.34 70.42 -33.23
CA THR A 460 -15.81 71.60 -33.91
C THR A 460 -16.41 72.85 -33.28
N GLN A 461 -15.53 73.67 -32.68
CA GLN A 461 -15.90 74.95 -32.08
C GLN A 461 -16.13 76.01 -33.17
N PRO A 462 -16.98 77.02 -32.91
CA PRO A 462 -17.13 78.12 -33.84
C PRO A 462 -15.84 78.93 -33.93
N GLN A 463 -15.68 79.68 -35.01
CA GLN A 463 -14.54 80.56 -35.24
C GLN A 463 -14.98 82.03 -35.12
N PRO A 464 -14.14 82.95 -34.64
CA PRO A 464 -14.45 84.37 -34.62
C PRO A 464 -14.66 84.90 -36.04
N ALA A 465 -15.58 85.85 -36.20
CA ALA A 465 -15.89 86.47 -37.47
C ALA A 465 -15.48 87.95 -37.44
N SER A 466 -14.92 88.45 -38.55
CA SER A 466 -14.60 89.87 -38.72
C SER A 466 -15.24 90.36 -40.01
N VAL A 467 -16.20 91.28 -39.89
CA VAL A 467 -17.00 91.79 -41.02
C VAL A 467 -17.14 93.31 -40.95
N LYS A 468 -17.57 93.94 -42.04
CA LYS A 468 -17.95 95.36 -42.03
C LYS A 468 -19.42 95.54 -41.66
N ALA A 469 -19.78 96.71 -41.12
CA ALA A 469 -21.19 97.04 -40.91
C ALA A 469 -21.95 96.94 -42.25
N GLY A 470 -23.05 96.18 -42.26
CA GLY A 470 -23.85 95.83 -43.44
C GLY A 470 -23.56 94.44 -44.04
N GLU A 471 -22.49 93.76 -43.64
CA GLU A 471 -22.13 92.41 -44.12
C GLU A 471 -22.70 91.28 -43.23
N THR A 472 -22.63 90.04 -43.71
CA THR A 472 -23.16 88.87 -43.00
C THR A 472 -22.06 88.17 -42.20
N ALA A 473 -22.29 87.96 -40.90
CA ALA A 473 -21.46 87.10 -40.06
C ALA A 473 -22.01 85.67 -40.03
N THR A 474 -21.13 84.67 -39.87
CA THR A 474 -21.49 83.25 -39.77
C THR A 474 -20.69 82.59 -38.66
N PHE A 475 -21.37 81.87 -37.77
CA PHE A 475 -20.78 80.98 -36.78
C PHE A 475 -21.31 79.55 -37.00
N THR A 476 -20.47 78.53 -36.84
CA THR A 476 -20.85 77.13 -37.10
C THR A 476 -20.23 76.22 -36.04
N VAL A 477 -21.01 75.25 -35.56
CA VAL A 477 -20.53 74.14 -34.72
C VAL A 477 -20.77 72.81 -35.42
N ASN A 478 -20.00 71.78 -35.04
CA ASN A 478 -20.27 70.40 -35.41
C ASN A 478 -20.26 69.53 -34.14
N ALA A 479 -21.23 68.64 -33.99
CA ALA A 479 -21.40 67.80 -32.81
C ALA A 479 -21.74 66.35 -33.18
N THR A 480 -21.33 65.41 -32.32
CA THR A 480 -21.72 64.00 -32.40
C THR A 480 -22.81 63.68 -31.39
N GLY A 481 -23.75 62.80 -31.77
CA GLY A 481 -24.85 62.31 -30.95
C GLY A 481 -26.09 62.04 -31.80
N THR A 482 -27.12 61.44 -31.22
CA THR A 482 -28.42 61.25 -31.87
C THR A 482 -29.40 62.33 -31.44
N ASP A 483 -30.37 62.68 -32.31
CA ASP A 483 -31.45 63.64 -32.04
C ASP A 483 -30.99 65.01 -31.51
N LEU A 484 -29.95 65.56 -32.14
CA LEU A 484 -29.32 66.82 -31.73
C LEU A 484 -30.23 68.03 -31.94
N LYS A 485 -30.28 68.89 -30.93
CA LYS A 485 -30.93 70.22 -30.96
C LYS A 485 -29.91 71.30 -30.67
N TYR A 486 -29.94 72.38 -31.44
CA TYR A 486 -29.00 73.50 -31.31
C TYR A 486 -29.72 74.74 -30.78
N GLN A 487 -29.02 75.57 -30.00
CA GLN A 487 -29.50 76.88 -29.57
C GLN A 487 -28.30 77.83 -29.48
N TRP A 488 -28.28 78.86 -30.33
CA TRP A 488 -27.27 79.91 -30.24
C TRP A 488 -27.65 80.96 -29.19
N GLN A 489 -26.63 81.48 -28.53
CA GLN A 489 -26.73 82.50 -27.50
C GLN A 489 -25.77 83.64 -27.80
N VAL A 490 -26.14 84.85 -27.42
CA VAL A 490 -25.31 86.06 -27.56
C VAL A 490 -25.08 86.70 -26.20
N ASN A 491 -23.86 87.18 -25.97
CA ASN A 491 -23.52 88.09 -24.88
C ASN A 491 -23.18 89.45 -25.49
N LYS A 492 -23.97 90.47 -25.13
CA LYS A 492 -23.86 91.83 -25.67
C LYS A 492 -22.93 92.73 -24.85
N ASN A 493 -22.20 92.16 -23.88
CA ASN A 493 -21.38 92.88 -22.89
C ASN A 493 -22.18 93.90 -22.06
N ASP A 494 -23.48 93.69 -21.90
CA ASP A 494 -24.42 94.49 -21.11
C ASP A 494 -24.62 93.94 -19.68
N ASN A 495 -23.73 93.04 -19.25
CA ASN A 495 -23.80 92.24 -18.01
C ASN A 495 -25.00 91.29 -17.90
N ALA A 496 -25.79 91.07 -18.97
CA ALA A 496 -26.88 90.08 -18.95
C ALA A 496 -26.40 88.63 -19.19
N GLY A 497 -25.13 88.43 -19.53
CA GLY A 497 -24.57 87.12 -19.87
C GLY A 497 -25.05 86.61 -21.23
N PHE A 498 -24.97 85.29 -21.43
CA PHE A 498 -25.44 84.65 -22.66
C PHE A 498 -26.96 84.48 -22.66
N VAL A 499 -27.63 85.13 -23.60
CA VAL A 499 -29.08 85.02 -23.82
C VAL A 499 -29.38 84.32 -25.14
N ASN A 500 -30.44 83.52 -25.17
CA ASN A 500 -30.84 82.82 -26.39
C ASN A 500 -31.16 83.81 -27.51
N ILE A 501 -30.69 83.49 -28.71
CA ILE A 501 -31.07 84.18 -29.93
C ILE A 501 -32.29 83.44 -30.48
N ASP A 502 -33.42 84.15 -30.56
CA ASP A 502 -34.66 83.56 -31.06
C ASP A 502 -34.51 83.04 -32.48
N GLY A 503 -34.97 81.81 -32.71
CA GLY A 503 -34.92 81.13 -34.01
C GLY A 503 -33.55 80.61 -34.44
N ALA A 504 -32.49 80.85 -33.67
CA ALA A 504 -31.14 80.38 -34.00
C ALA A 504 -30.90 78.94 -33.52
N THR A 505 -31.58 77.97 -34.15
CA THR A 505 -31.62 76.56 -33.72
C THR A 505 -30.96 75.58 -34.70
N SER A 506 -30.00 76.06 -35.48
CA SER A 506 -29.29 75.28 -36.50
C SER A 506 -27.79 75.16 -36.17
N GLU A 507 -27.10 74.20 -36.79
CA GLU A 507 -25.64 74.02 -36.70
C GLU A 507 -24.83 75.28 -37.05
N SER A 508 -25.39 76.13 -37.91
CA SER A 508 -24.82 77.41 -38.29
C SER A 508 -25.78 78.56 -38.00
N TYR A 509 -25.29 79.59 -37.32
CA TYR A 509 -25.99 80.85 -37.12
C TYR A 509 -25.43 81.92 -38.06
N LYS A 510 -26.32 82.51 -38.87
CA LYS A 510 -25.99 83.52 -39.88
C LYS A 510 -26.92 84.70 -39.73
N PHE A 511 -26.37 85.91 -39.70
CA PHE A 511 -27.17 87.13 -39.62
C PHE A 511 -26.43 88.31 -40.24
N ASN A 512 -27.19 89.31 -40.69
CA ASN A 512 -26.65 90.56 -41.20
C ASN A 512 -26.26 91.47 -40.03
N VAL A 513 -25.02 91.96 -40.04
CA VAL A 513 -24.49 92.85 -39.00
C VAL A 513 -24.90 94.28 -39.34
N ALA A 514 -26.03 94.72 -38.78
CA ALA A 514 -26.68 95.96 -39.19
C ALA A 514 -25.90 97.25 -38.83
N SER A 515 -25.05 97.22 -37.80
CA SER A 515 -24.31 98.40 -37.33
C SER A 515 -22.99 98.01 -36.64
N ALA A 516 -22.13 98.99 -36.37
CA ALA A 516 -20.89 98.80 -35.60
C ALA A 516 -21.14 98.46 -34.10
N GLU A 517 -22.36 98.60 -33.59
CA GLU A 517 -22.70 98.33 -32.18
C GLU A 517 -22.51 96.86 -31.77
N PHE A 518 -22.53 95.95 -32.75
CA PHE A 518 -22.33 94.51 -32.54
C PHE A 518 -20.86 94.14 -32.31
N ASN A 519 -19.94 95.10 -32.47
CA ASN A 519 -18.51 94.87 -32.26
C ASN A 519 -18.23 94.43 -30.81
N GLY A 520 -17.54 93.31 -30.65
CA GLY A 520 -17.20 92.73 -29.36
C GLY A 520 -18.26 91.81 -28.77
N TYR A 521 -19.43 91.65 -29.40
CA TYR A 521 -20.43 90.67 -28.94
C TYR A 521 -19.87 89.25 -29.06
N GLN A 522 -20.16 88.43 -28.05
CA GLN A 522 -19.74 87.03 -28.02
C GLN A 522 -20.90 86.09 -28.34
N TYR A 523 -20.64 84.99 -29.02
CA TYR A 523 -21.63 84.01 -29.44
C TYR A 523 -21.19 82.60 -29.01
N GLN A 524 -22.13 81.80 -28.52
CA GLN A 524 -21.90 80.38 -28.21
C GLN A 524 -23.11 79.53 -28.64
N CYS A 525 -22.92 78.23 -28.80
CA CYS A 525 -23.97 77.28 -29.15
C CYS A 525 -24.11 76.20 -28.08
N VAL A 526 -25.34 75.94 -27.63
CA VAL A 526 -25.68 74.79 -26.78
C VAL A 526 -26.27 73.69 -27.66
N VAL A 527 -25.67 72.50 -27.63
CA VAL A 527 -26.13 71.30 -28.35
C VAL A 527 -26.70 70.30 -27.35
N SER A 528 -27.92 69.81 -27.56
CA SER A 528 -28.63 68.95 -26.59
C SER A 528 -29.32 67.73 -27.23
N ASN A 529 -29.46 66.66 -26.46
CA ASN A 529 -30.33 65.51 -26.75
C ASN A 529 -31.02 65.02 -25.45
N GLN A 530 -31.71 63.87 -25.47
CA GLN A 530 -32.40 63.33 -24.29
C GLN A 530 -31.47 63.03 -23.11
N SER A 531 -30.19 62.76 -23.36
CA SER A 531 -29.20 62.38 -22.35
C SER A 531 -28.42 63.56 -21.77
N GLY A 532 -28.57 64.78 -22.31
CA GLY A 532 -27.96 65.99 -21.78
C GLY A 532 -27.55 67.00 -22.86
N SER A 533 -26.62 67.90 -22.53
CA SER A 533 -26.13 68.93 -23.44
C SER A 533 -24.62 69.16 -23.33
N ASP A 534 -24.05 69.74 -24.38
CA ASP A 534 -22.68 70.26 -24.45
C ASP A 534 -22.72 71.71 -24.97
N THR A 535 -21.80 72.56 -24.53
CA THR A 535 -21.79 74.01 -24.85
C THR A 535 -20.47 74.40 -25.49
N SER A 536 -20.53 75.16 -26.58
CA SER A 536 -19.34 75.60 -27.30
C SER A 536 -18.55 76.64 -26.51
N ASP A 537 -17.29 76.82 -26.89
CA ASP A 537 -16.53 77.99 -26.45
C ASP A 537 -17.14 79.27 -27.05
N PRO A 538 -17.11 80.40 -26.34
CA PRO A 538 -17.63 81.67 -26.84
C PRO A 538 -16.69 82.31 -27.88
N VAL A 539 -17.25 82.80 -28.99
CA VAL A 539 -16.50 83.47 -30.07
C VAL A 539 -16.91 84.93 -30.22
N THR A 540 -15.92 85.80 -30.46
CA THR A 540 -16.16 87.25 -30.56
C THR A 540 -16.40 87.67 -32.02
N LEU A 541 -17.37 88.56 -32.24
CA LEU A 541 -17.59 89.25 -33.51
C LEU A 541 -16.80 90.57 -33.53
N THR A 542 -16.00 90.79 -34.57
CA THR A 542 -15.35 92.07 -34.84
C THR A 542 -16.07 92.79 -35.98
N VAL A 543 -16.48 94.05 -35.77
CA VAL A 543 -17.14 94.87 -36.78
C VAL A 543 -16.30 96.10 -37.07
N THR A 544 -15.98 96.32 -38.34
CA THR A 544 -15.19 97.48 -38.81
C THR A 544 -16.07 98.48 -39.57
N GLU A 545 -15.82 99.79 -39.38
CA GLU A 545 -16.52 100.86 -40.10
C GLU A 545 -15.89 101.09 -41.50
N ASN A 546 -16.70 101.54 -42.46
CA ASN A 546 -16.21 101.91 -43.79
C ASN A 546 -15.51 103.28 -43.76
N SER A 547 -14.19 103.31 -43.93
CA SER A 547 -13.40 104.52 -44.15
C SER A 547 -13.03 104.74 -45.63
N THR A 548 -13.28 105.94 -46.17
CA THR A 548 -12.67 106.49 -47.40
C THR A 548 -11.17 106.82 -47.19
N PRO A 549 -10.30 106.83 -48.24
CA PRO A 549 -8.86 106.58 -48.09
C PRO A 549 -7.96 107.84 -48.06
N GLU A 550 -6.82 107.81 -47.33
CA GLU A 550 -5.50 108.40 -47.70
C GLU A 550 -4.35 108.06 -46.68
N PRO A 551 -3.04 108.36 -46.93
CA PRO A 551 -2.00 107.36 -47.22
C PRO A 551 -0.97 107.05 -46.11
N ASN A 552 -0.23 105.97 -46.35
CA ASN A 552 0.78 105.24 -45.56
C ASN A 552 2.01 106.04 -45.05
N PRO A 553 2.56 105.64 -43.87
CA PRO A 553 4.01 105.51 -43.72
C PRO A 553 4.47 104.13 -43.15
N ASN A 554 5.51 103.61 -43.81
CA ASN A 554 6.56 102.64 -43.38
C ASN A 554 7.10 102.92 -41.94
N PRO A 555 7.66 101.99 -41.11
CA PRO A 555 8.79 101.02 -41.34
C PRO A 555 8.59 99.59 -40.74
N THR A 556 9.24 98.50 -41.22
CA THR A 556 10.59 97.93 -40.91
C THR A 556 10.87 97.71 -39.40
N PRO A 557 11.63 96.69 -38.89
CA PRO A 557 12.11 95.37 -39.37
C PRO A 557 11.93 94.16 -38.39
N GLU A 558 12.33 92.97 -38.87
CA GLU A 558 13.02 91.80 -38.24
C GLU A 558 12.89 91.42 -36.75
N ALA A 559 12.82 90.10 -36.49
CA ALA A 559 13.95 89.26 -36.00
C ALA A 559 13.43 87.94 -35.35
N THR A 560 13.61 86.79 -36.01
CA THR A 560 14.56 85.67 -35.70
C THR A 560 14.27 84.84 -34.44
N THR A 561 13.84 83.56 -34.61
CA THR A 561 14.56 82.27 -34.33
C THR A 561 14.54 81.82 -32.85
N PRO A 562 14.89 80.56 -32.46
CA PRO A 562 14.95 79.26 -33.15
C PRO A 562 14.27 78.09 -32.35
N THR A 563 14.34 76.88 -32.95
CA THR A 563 14.40 75.49 -32.41
C THR A 563 15.25 75.31 -31.10
N PRO A 564 15.45 74.13 -30.44
CA PRO A 564 15.02 72.73 -30.70
C PRO A 564 14.63 71.85 -29.44
N ASP A 565 14.04 70.67 -29.69
CA ASP A 565 14.34 69.32 -29.12
C ASP A 565 14.41 69.09 -27.57
N PRO A 566 14.73 67.90 -27.02
CA PRO A 566 13.78 67.11 -26.23
C PRO A 566 14.31 66.67 -24.85
N ALA A 567 13.58 65.74 -24.22
CA ALA A 567 14.03 64.83 -23.14
C ALA A 567 14.10 65.43 -21.72
N PRO A 568 14.42 64.64 -20.68
CA PRO A 568 13.70 63.46 -20.17
C PRO A 568 13.63 63.49 -18.61
N ALA A 569 13.34 62.31 -18.03
CA ALA A 569 13.81 61.83 -16.72
C ALA A 569 12.83 62.02 -15.53
N THR A 570 12.28 60.91 -15.00
CA THR A 570 12.79 60.08 -13.88
C THR A 570 12.28 60.52 -12.52
N SER A 571 11.69 59.59 -11.76
CA SER A 571 12.16 59.23 -10.39
C SER A 571 11.31 58.11 -9.77
N THR A 572 11.90 56.92 -9.79
CA THR A 572 12.05 55.89 -8.73
C THR A 572 12.01 56.44 -7.28
N PRO A 573 12.11 55.63 -6.20
CA PRO A 573 11.37 54.45 -5.68
C PRO A 573 10.94 54.64 -4.20
N ALA A 574 10.26 53.64 -3.61
CA ALA A 574 10.46 53.09 -2.24
C ALA A 574 9.26 52.14 -1.95
N ALA A 575 9.37 50.83 -1.67
CA ALA A 575 10.12 50.12 -0.64
C ALA A 575 9.75 50.49 0.79
N LEU A 576 8.87 49.71 1.43
CA LEU A 576 8.86 49.30 2.86
C LEU A 576 7.82 48.17 2.97
N THR A 577 8.24 46.91 3.09
CA THR A 577 8.58 46.14 4.31
C THR A 577 7.41 45.80 5.24
N THR A 578 7.20 44.48 5.34
CA THR A 578 6.98 43.68 6.55
C THR A 578 5.76 43.98 7.42
N THR A 579 4.88 42.98 7.55
CA THR A 579 4.78 42.21 8.80
C THR A 579 4.14 40.84 8.55
N THR A 580 4.89 39.82 8.91
CA THR A 580 4.49 38.42 9.09
C THR A 580 3.43 38.30 10.19
N PRO A 581 2.31 37.58 9.98
CA PRO A 581 1.52 37.04 11.07
C PRO A 581 1.85 35.56 11.31
N ALA A 582 1.91 35.24 12.61
CA ALA A 582 1.94 33.96 13.28
C ALA A 582 1.62 32.70 12.44
N ALA A 583 2.53 31.74 12.52
CA ALA A 583 2.39 30.39 12.03
C ALA A 583 1.07 29.76 12.48
N ALA A 584 0.18 29.53 11.52
CA ALA A 584 -0.92 28.59 11.66
C ALA A 584 -0.34 27.18 11.84
N ALA A 585 -0.88 26.42 12.77
CA ALA A 585 -0.53 25.02 12.96
C ALA A 585 -0.64 24.25 11.62
N PRO A 586 0.31 23.37 11.29
CA PRO A 586 0.30 22.67 10.01
C PRO A 586 -0.98 21.83 9.89
N ALA A 587 -1.57 21.80 8.70
CA ALA A 587 -2.69 20.94 8.38
C ALA A 587 -2.30 19.47 8.68
N GLN A 588 -3.10 18.77 9.49
CA GLN A 588 -2.86 17.37 9.82
C GLN A 588 -2.95 16.51 8.54
N VAL A 589 -1.94 15.68 8.30
CA VAL A 589 -1.97 14.68 7.23
C VAL A 589 -2.84 13.52 7.72
N THR A 590 -3.92 13.21 7.01
CA THR A 590 -4.74 12.03 7.31
C THR A 590 -4.06 10.78 6.75
N TYR A 591 -3.81 9.80 7.61
CA TYR A 591 -3.28 8.49 7.23
C TYR A 591 -4.37 7.42 7.30
N ASP A 592 -4.22 6.38 6.48
CA ASP A 592 -5.16 5.26 6.39
C ASP A 592 -4.58 4.01 7.05
N ILE A 593 -5.45 3.16 7.58
CA ILE A 593 -5.09 1.78 7.93
C ILE A 593 -5.24 0.93 6.66
N LEU A 594 -4.12 0.37 6.21
CA LEU A 594 -4.02 -0.43 4.99
C LEU A 594 -4.34 -1.91 5.23
N ASP A 595 -4.02 -2.43 6.42
CA ASP A 595 -4.25 -3.82 6.81
C ASP A 595 -4.39 -3.94 8.34
N GLY A 596 -5.06 -4.99 8.82
CA GLY A 596 -5.27 -5.25 10.24
C GLY A 596 -6.45 -4.50 10.88
N ALA A 597 -7.24 -3.78 10.09
CA ALA A 597 -8.42 -3.07 10.58
C ALA A 597 -9.51 -4.06 11.04
N GLY A 598 -9.95 -3.95 12.29
CA GLY A 598 -10.96 -4.84 12.87
C GLY A 598 -10.46 -6.26 13.13
N SER A 599 -9.14 -6.50 13.07
CA SER A 599 -8.57 -7.83 13.29
C SER A 599 -8.89 -8.37 14.67
N SER A 600 -8.97 -9.70 14.78
CA SER A 600 -9.25 -10.39 16.03
C SER A 600 -8.09 -11.30 16.41
N TRP A 601 -7.74 -11.30 17.69
CA TRP A 601 -6.77 -12.22 18.28
C TRP A 601 -7.45 -13.05 19.37
N THR A 602 -7.27 -14.37 19.33
CA THR A 602 -7.84 -15.28 20.32
C THR A 602 -7.00 -15.29 21.59
N GLN A 603 -7.65 -15.08 22.73
CA GLN A 603 -6.98 -14.94 24.03
C GLN A 603 -6.08 -16.13 24.38
N ASN A 604 -4.93 -15.87 24.98
CA ASN A 604 -3.95 -16.85 25.45
C ASN A 604 -3.33 -17.75 24.37
N THR A 605 -3.32 -17.32 23.10
CA THR A 605 -2.61 -18.02 22.02
C THR A 605 -1.20 -17.46 21.78
N ASP A 606 -0.33 -18.18 21.09
CA ASP A 606 0.99 -17.67 20.66
C ASP A 606 0.93 -16.92 19.32
N GLY A 607 -0.29 -16.66 18.80
CA GLY A 607 -0.50 -15.88 17.59
C GLY A 607 -0.07 -14.42 17.75
N SER A 608 0.32 -13.77 16.65
CA SER A 608 0.61 -12.34 16.62
C SER A 608 -0.52 -11.55 15.97
N LEU A 609 -0.61 -10.26 16.31
CA LEU A 609 -1.54 -9.31 15.71
C LEU A 609 -0.73 -8.21 15.01
N ALA A 610 -0.95 -8.03 13.71
CA ALA A 610 -0.25 -7.04 12.90
C ALA A 610 -1.24 -6.04 12.30
N ILE A 611 -0.90 -4.75 12.34
CA ILE A 611 -1.68 -3.65 11.77
C ILE A 611 -0.74 -2.76 10.95
N ARG A 612 -1.16 -2.41 9.73
CA ARG A 612 -0.36 -1.62 8.77
C ARG A 612 -1.01 -0.29 8.48
N GLY A 613 -0.26 0.79 8.62
CA GLY A 613 -0.67 2.15 8.24
C GLY A 613 -0.02 2.63 6.96
N SER A 614 -0.63 3.62 6.29
CA SER A 614 -0.14 4.20 5.03
C SER A 614 1.04 5.18 5.19
N GLY A 615 1.36 5.59 6.42
CA GLY A 615 2.49 6.48 6.69
C GLY A 615 3.86 5.80 6.56
N GLU A 616 4.85 6.59 6.17
CA GLU A 616 6.26 6.18 6.06
C GLU A 616 6.87 5.88 7.44
N ILE A 617 7.66 4.81 7.54
CA ILE A 617 8.30 4.40 8.80
C ILE A 617 9.25 5.46 9.37
N SER A 618 9.86 6.28 8.51
CA SER A 618 10.77 7.37 8.89
C SER A 618 10.09 8.44 9.75
N LYS A 619 8.76 8.55 9.64
CA LYS A 619 7.93 9.51 10.39
C LYS A 619 7.25 8.88 11.61
N PHE A 620 7.36 7.55 11.79
CA PHE A 620 6.67 6.84 12.86
C PHE A 620 7.21 7.27 14.23
N ARG A 621 6.31 7.46 15.20
CA ARG A 621 6.65 7.84 16.58
C ARG A 621 6.30 6.76 17.60
N GLU A 622 5.04 6.37 17.64
CA GLU A 622 4.50 5.50 18.68
C GLU A 622 3.19 4.84 18.24
N VAL A 623 2.75 3.84 19.00
CA VAL A 623 1.41 3.28 18.91
C VAL A 623 0.68 3.43 20.24
N LYS A 624 -0.63 3.59 20.16
CA LYS A 624 -1.51 3.65 21.34
C LYS A 624 -2.59 2.59 21.26
N VAL A 625 -2.91 2.01 22.41
CA VAL A 625 -4.07 1.14 22.59
C VAL A 625 -4.96 1.79 23.65
N ASP A 626 -6.22 2.07 23.33
CA ASP A 626 -7.15 2.83 24.19
C ASP A 626 -6.59 4.18 24.67
N GLY A 627 -5.86 4.85 23.77
CA GLY A 627 -5.22 6.13 24.05
C GLY A 627 -3.97 6.05 24.92
N VAL A 628 -3.55 4.85 25.36
CA VAL A 628 -2.34 4.62 26.15
C VAL A 628 -1.19 4.21 25.24
N THR A 629 -0.05 4.93 25.32
CA THR A 629 1.18 4.59 24.58
C THR A 629 1.68 3.21 24.99
N VAL A 630 1.93 2.35 24.01
CA VAL A 630 2.50 1.02 24.22
C VAL A 630 4.02 1.12 24.22
N ASP A 631 4.69 0.44 25.16
CA ASP A 631 6.15 0.38 25.20
C ASP A 631 6.72 -0.28 23.93
N PRO A 632 7.74 0.30 23.27
CA PRO A 632 8.41 -0.30 22.11
C PRO A 632 8.91 -1.74 22.31
N VAL A 633 9.15 -2.20 23.54
CA VAL A 633 9.50 -3.60 23.82
C VAL A 633 8.37 -4.57 23.48
N ASN A 634 7.12 -4.10 23.40
CA ASN A 634 5.92 -4.92 23.23
C ASN A 634 5.46 -5.07 21.76
N TYR A 635 6.15 -4.44 20.82
CA TYR A 635 5.87 -4.58 19.40
C TYR A 635 7.13 -4.51 18.55
N THR A 636 7.02 -4.86 17.28
CA THR A 636 8.07 -4.66 16.26
C THR A 636 7.55 -3.76 15.15
N VAL A 637 8.45 -2.96 14.55
CA VAL A 637 8.14 -2.10 13.41
C VAL A 637 9.00 -2.52 12.22
N THR A 638 8.40 -2.72 11.04
CA THR A 638 9.11 -3.16 9.82
C THR A 638 8.79 -2.29 8.60
N GLU A 639 9.71 -2.22 7.64
CA GLU A 639 9.59 -1.45 6.38
C GLU A 639 8.62 -2.08 5.36
N GLY A 640 8.10 -1.25 4.45
CA GLY A 640 7.07 -1.61 3.47
C GLY A 640 5.74 -0.84 3.59
N SER A 641 5.76 0.39 4.15
CA SER A 641 4.72 1.09 4.98
C SER A 641 4.91 0.78 6.47
N THR A 642 4.37 1.58 7.39
CA THR A 642 4.56 1.34 8.84
C THR A 642 3.71 0.15 9.30
N ILE A 643 4.33 -1.02 9.51
CA ILE A 643 3.67 -2.23 10.02
C ILE A 643 4.04 -2.41 11.48
N ILE A 644 3.04 -2.58 12.34
CA ILE A 644 3.18 -2.84 13.78
C ILE A 644 2.72 -4.25 14.05
N THR A 645 3.60 -5.08 14.60
CA THR A 645 3.26 -6.43 15.06
C THR A 645 3.41 -6.48 16.58
N PHE A 646 2.31 -6.71 17.30
CA PHE A 646 2.34 -6.89 18.74
C PHE A 646 2.96 -8.24 19.11
N LYS A 647 3.78 -8.25 20.16
CA LYS A 647 4.33 -9.48 20.72
C LYS A 647 3.23 -10.24 21.48
N PRO A 648 3.23 -11.60 21.45
CA PRO A 648 2.23 -12.40 22.16
C PRO A 648 2.14 -12.06 23.65
N GLU A 649 3.26 -11.77 24.31
CA GLU A 649 3.31 -11.40 25.74
C GLU A 649 2.50 -10.14 26.06
N TYR A 650 2.48 -9.15 25.16
CA TYR A 650 1.66 -7.96 25.33
C TYR A 650 0.17 -8.27 25.12
N LEU A 651 -0.17 -9.03 24.09
CA LEU A 651 -1.56 -9.41 23.80
C LEU A 651 -2.17 -10.27 24.91
N LYS A 652 -1.37 -11.16 25.53
CA LYS A 652 -1.77 -11.95 26.71
C LYS A 652 -2.06 -11.10 27.95
N SER A 653 -1.55 -9.87 28.01
CA SER A 653 -1.86 -8.94 29.10
C SER A 653 -3.23 -8.25 28.97
N LEU A 654 -3.86 -8.32 27.78
CA LEU A 654 -5.15 -7.70 27.50
C LEU A 654 -6.31 -8.66 27.84
N SER A 655 -7.37 -8.14 28.47
CA SER A 655 -8.62 -8.87 28.68
C SER A 655 -9.41 -9.05 27.37
N ALA A 656 -10.35 -9.99 27.31
CA ALA A 656 -11.26 -10.07 26.18
C ALA A 656 -12.08 -8.77 26.03
N GLY A 657 -12.21 -8.27 24.80
CA GLY A 657 -12.83 -6.98 24.54
C GLY A 657 -12.42 -6.37 23.20
N ASN A 658 -13.03 -5.22 22.86
CA ASN A 658 -12.68 -4.44 21.69
C ASN A 658 -11.83 -3.25 22.12
N TYR A 659 -10.68 -3.08 21.47
CA TYR A 659 -9.69 -2.07 21.80
C TYR A 659 -9.51 -1.13 20.61
N SER A 660 -9.39 0.16 20.90
CA SER A 660 -8.97 1.14 19.91
C SER A 660 -7.45 1.09 19.73
N PHE A 661 -7.00 1.27 18.49
CA PHE A 661 -5.59 1.28 18.11
C PHE A 661 -5.30 2.51 17.27
N GLU A 662 -4.25 3.24 17.64
CA GLU A 662 -3.80 4.44 16.94
C GLU A 662 -2.30 4.33 16.59
N LEU A 663 -1.99 4.56 15.31
CA LEU A 663 -0.64 4.76 14.79
C LEU A 663 -0.34 6.26 14.75
N VAL A 664 0.78 6.68 15.34
CA VAL A 664 1.17 8.09 15.43
C VAL A 664 2.44 8.35 14.63
N TRP A 665 2.36 9.25 13.66
CA TRP A 665 3.50 9.81 12.92
C TRP A 665 3.80 11.24 13.34
N THR A 666 4.87 11.82 12.78
CA THR A 666 5.28 13.19 13.09
C THR A 666 4.29 14.28 12.72
N ASP A 667 3.41 14.00 11.76
CA ASP A 667 2.55 14.92 11.02
C ASP A 667 1.09 14.45 10.90
N GLY A 668 0.73 13.31 11.50
CA GLY A 668 -0.62 12.74 11.42
C GLY A 668 -0.78 11.43 12.19
N THR A 669 -2.01 10.93 12.27
CA THR A 669 -2.34 9.62 12.88
C THR A 669 -3.29 8.82 12.00
N ALA A 670 -3.38 7.51 12.24
CA ALA A 670 -4.39 6.61 11.67
C ALA A 670 -4.94 5.73 12.79
N SER A 671 -6.25 5.50 12.80
CA SER A 671 -6.91 4.74 13.87
C SER A 671 -7.77 3.60 13.32
N THR A 672 -7.84 2.51 14.07
CA THR A 672 -8.79 1.42 13.87
C THR A 672 -9.10 0.75 15.21
N ASN A 673 -9.83 -0.36 15.20
CA ASN A 673 -10.05 -1.19 16.37
C ASN A 673 -9.52 -2.60 16.11
N PHE A 674 -9.21 -3.33 17.17
CA PHE A 674 -9.00 -4.78 17.12
C PHE A 674 -9.70 -5.45 18.30
N THR A 675 -10.03 -6.73 18.14
CA THR A 675 -10.74 -7.51 19.15
C THR A 675 -9.80 -8.54 19.79
N VAL A 676 -9.81 -8.63 21.11
CA VAL A 676 -9.32 -9.80 21.85
C VAL A 676 -10.52 -10.69 22.08
N ALA A 677 -10.64 -11.76 21.30
CA ALA A 677 -11.74 -12.71 21.41
C ALA A 677 -11.50 -13.68 22.57
N GLU A 678 -12.55 -13.96 23.37
CA GLU A 678 -12.48 -15.03 24.37
C GLU A 678 -12.12 -16.35 23.70
N ASN A 679 -11.18 -17.07 24.31
CA ASN A 679 -10.87 -18.42 23.89
C ASN A 679 -11.95 -19.38 24.41
N THR A 680 -12.90 -19.74 23.56
CA THR A 680 -14.01 -20.64 23.91
C THR A 680 -13.56 -22.08 24.19
N ASP A 681 -12.32 -22.46 23.87
CA ASP A 681 -11.78 -23.77 24.28
C ASP A 681 -11.36 -23.79 25.77
N GLN A 682 -11.24 -22.62 26.41
CA GLN A 682 -11.09 -22.49 27.87
C GLN A 682 -12.42 -22.24 28.61
N SER A 683 -13.54 -22.07 27.89
CA SER A 683 -14.86 -21.87 28.51
C SER A 683 -15.59 -23.19 28.82
N ALA A 684 -14.98 -24.34 28.54
CA ALA A 684 -15.25 -25.57 29.29
C ALA A 684 -14.72 -25.42 30.72
N LYS A 685 -15.37 -24.54 31.49
CA LYS A 685 -15.27 -24.53 32.95
C LYS A 685 -15.47 -25.96 33.44
N SER A 686 -14.57 -26.37 34.34
CA SER A 686 -14.74 -27.53 35.22
C SER A 686 -16.22 -27.75 35.55
N PRO A 687 -16.72 -29.00 35.51
CA PRO A 687 -18.10 -29.27 35.88
C PRO A 687 -18.34 -28.74 37.29
N LYS A 688 -19.41 -27.96 37.45
CA LYS A 688 -19.97 -27.66 38.77
C LYS A 688 -20.34 -29.00 39.42
N THR A 689 -19.53 -29.46 40.35
CA THR A 689 -19.97 -30.42 41.36
C THR A 689 -20.84 -29.67 42.36
N GLY A 690 -22.14 -29.88 42.28
CA GLY A 690 -23.11 -29.34 43.22
C GLY A 690 -24.49 -29.19 42.60
N GLU A 691 -25.35 -30.14 42.95
CA GLU A 691 -26.82 -30.08 42.85
C GLU A 691 -27.43 -30.29 41.45
N ASP A 692 -27.47 -31.56 41.03
CA ASP A 692 -28.71 -32.33 40.75
C ASP A 692 -28.36 -33.56 39.91
N PHE A 693 -27.85 -34.61 40.57
CA PHE A 693 -27.75 -35.93 39.98
C PHE A 693 -28.76 -36.84 40.66
N SER A 694 -29.80 -37.22 39.93
CA SER A 694 -30.82 -38.15 40.39
C SER A 694 -30.18 -39.50 40.77
N MET A 695 -30.07 -39.74 42.07
CA MET A 695 -29.61 -40.99 42.68
C MET A 695 -30.46 -42.21 42.28
N ALA A 696 -31.64 -41.99 41.66
CA ALA A 696 -32.50 -43.04 41.11
C ALA A 696 -31.98 -43.62 39.79
N LEU A 697 -31.21 -42.87 39.00
CA LEU A 697 -30.72 -43.34 37.70
C LEU A 697 -29.48 -44.25 37.84
N CYS A 698 -28.60 -43.95 38.80
CA CYS A 698 -27.42 -44.77 39.09
C CYS A 698 -27.77 -46.10 39.80
N THR A 699 -28.81 -46.12 40.63
CA THR A 699 -29.29 -47.35 41.27
C THR A 699 -29.99 -48.28 40.28
N ALA A 700 -30.69 -47.73 39.28
CA ALA A 700 -31.30 -48.52 38.21
C ALA A 700 -30.25 -49.18 37.29
N LEU A 701 -29.17 -48.48 36.95
CA LEU A 701 -28.11 -49.01 36.08
C LEU A 701 -27.24 -50.09 36.76
N LEU A 702 -27.04 -50.01 38.09
CA LEU A 702 -26.33 -51.04 38.86
C LEU A 702 -27.17 -52.32 39.08
N MET A 703 -28.50 -52.23 39.11
CA MET A 703 -29.36 -53.42 39.22
C MET A 703 -29.47 -54.22 37.92
N VAL A 704 -29.33 -53.56 36.76
CA VAL A 704 -29.38 -54.23 35.45
C VAL A 704 -28.09 -55.01 35.14
N SER A 705 -26.94 -54.57 35.64
CA SER A 705 -25.66 -55.31 35.45
C SER A 705 -25.53 -56.55 36.34
N CYS A 706 -26.15 -56.56 37.53
CA CYS A 706 -26.16 -57.74 38.41
C CYS A 706 -27.14 -58.85 37.96
N ALA A 707 -28.23 -58.51 37.26
CA ALA A 707 -29.18 -59.51 36.74
C ALA A 707 -28.64 -60.27 35.52
N GLY A 708 -27.81 -59.63 34.69
CA GLY A 708 -27.19 -60.25 33.51
C GLY A 708 -26.17 -61.35 33.85
N LEU A 709 -25.44 -61.19 34.97
CA LEU A 709 -24.43 -62.16 35.41
C LEU A 709 -25.03 -63.40 36.09
N ALA A 710 -26.19 -63.29 36.74
CA ALA A 710 -26.90 -64.44 37.32
C ALA A 710 -27.55 -65.34 36.25
N GLY A 711 -28.03 -64.76 35.13
CA GLY A 711 -28.66 -65.49 34.02
C GLY A 711 -27.71 -66.43 33.26
N MET A 712 -26.42 -66.08 33.18
CA MET A 712 -25.42 -66.92 32.50
C MET A 712 -25.00 -68.14 33.33
N PHE A 713 -25.06 -68.07 34.67
CA PHE A 713 -24.76 -69.21 35.54
C PHE A 713 -25.89 -70.25 35.61
N VAL A 714 -27.16 -69.85 35.45
CA VAL A 714 -28.31 -70.78 35.46
C VAL A 714 -28.46 -71.55 34.14
N ARG A 715 -28.08 -70.95 32.99
CA ARG A 715 -28.12 -71.65 31.69
C ARG A 715 -27.03 -72.71 31.53
N ARG A 716 -25.87 -72.57 32.18
CA ARG A 716 -24.79 -73.56 32.12
C ARG A 716 -25.01 -74.82 32.98
N LYS A 717 -25.95 -74.80 33.93
CA LYS A 717 -26.25 -75.95 34.81
C LYS A 717 -27.43 -76.82 34.36
N LYS A 718 -28.21 -76.39 33.35
CA LYS A 718 -29.38 -77.12 32.84
C LYS A 718 -29.12 -77.96 31.59
N SER A 719 -27.95 -77.85 30.96
CA SER A 719 -27.57 -78.63 29.77
C SER A 719 -26.78 -79.91 30.09
N SER A 720 -26.60 -80.27 31.37
CA SER A 720 -25.91 -81.52 31.76
C SER A 720 -26.84 -82.57 32.40
N LEU A 721 -28.16 -82.41 32.27
CA LEU A 721 -29.16 -83.38 32.72
C LEU A 721 -30.32 -83.42 31.70
N ARG A 722 -30.06 -84.03 30.55
CA ARG A 722 -31.03 -84.79 29.76
C ARG A 722 -30.32 -85.61 28.68
#